data_AF-A0AA97A715-F1
#
_entry.id   AF-A0AA97A715-F1
#
_cell.length_a   1.000
_cell.length_b   1.000
_cell.length_c   1.000
_cell.angle_alpha   90.00
_cell.angle_beta   90.00
_cell.angle_gamma   90.00
#
_symmetry.space_group_name_H-M   'P 1'
#
loop_
_entity.id
_entity.type
_entity.pdbx_description
1 polymer ?
#
loop_
_entity_poly.entity_id
_entity_poly.type
_entity_poly.pdbx_seq_one_letter_code
_entity_poly.pdbx_strand_id
1 'polypeptide(L)'
;MIEAMKNGALGTDATIIANKATVGLYYADAGLEGTTFSLASVTADAATVTAAEANVDVQVAATVPASHTLTTATDIIESTGADTFTATSSTLNAADMIVDNLTTDSDVMNITATAALAAATITAVETINVNANMLAGSATLVDATNITGATININSTKLGFDGVAGVVALGANTVVAGDAIETLTVTGVNAGTVNAGTATTVNVDASANTKNGTVIVNGNVDLVAGATTVFKTLTINATAASDVDLTGSGAQATGITVTGASNVTLSGVETQTAKTITNSLTAGTLTASIDAAGVVDAHLWDVNVISADVNMNNNALTVASGANVVAGVAQTSMELIASGTGTSDVVNLSTAFDMGTDLTFTGVETANITATDDITIDSLVIGANTVNLLGSSDITITTTNGTKVYATNMTGDLDVTLSANAEVAGGSGANTVTVAAATTLSYTGGNGVDTIDATATTTGTIAAELGAGNDIVKIDDSFAAGRLALDGGTGTDTLVFAATATDTTSAVTFAVTNFETLAVQDAAASAVVAQTATVTAAQLVNFSNVSILAPTTGTSDDTLALTVEVTGATGNLSTVNVTDTDAITLSINGTNGTAQTIVGTNANDTIDAGTGTATVGNTITGGAGDDTFVFAAGDSTEASMTSITDYQAAAATSDNDTLNIVATTVLADDSVDVSGMSIFADATSTVNAIVVDGVLSLSGLSADKALVRRSAKLVS
;
A
#
# COMPACT_ATOMS: atom_id res chain seq x y z
N MET A 1 11.48 70.57 35.36
CA MET A 1 10.08 71.08 35.25
C MET A 1 9.24 70.67 36.44
N ILE A 2 9.08 69.37 36.73
CA ILE A 2 8.25 68.88 37.84
C ILE A 2 8.64 69.48 39.20
N GLU A 3 9.94 69.64 39.48
CA GLU A 3 10.39 70.17 40.78
C GLU A 3 10.30 71.70 40.96
N ALA A 4 10.24 72.45 39.86
CA ALA A 4 9.97 73.88 39.89
C ALA A 4 8.45 74.17 39.91
N MET A 5 7.64 73.30 39.29
CA MET A 5 6.17 73.38 39.35
C MET A 5 5.61 73.04 40.74
N LYS A 6 6.26 72.13 41.48
CA LYS A 6 5.85 71.78 42.86
C LYS A 6 6.03 72.91 43.88
N ASN A 7 6.94 73.86 43.65
CA ASN A 7 7.28 74.93 44.60
C ASN A 7 6.69 76.31 44.24
N GLY A 8 5.75 76.37 43.29
CA GLY A 8 5.13 77.64 42.89
C GLY A 8 6.14 78.60 42.27
N ALA A 9 6.79 78.20 41.18
CA ALA A 9 7.75 79.04 40.45
C ALA A 9 7.20 80.46 40.24
N LEU A 10 7.90 81.47 40.78
CA LEU A 10 7.62 82.90 40.59
C LEU A 10 8.79 83.54 39.82
N GLY A 11 8.50 84.53 38.98
CA GLY A 11 9.53 85.28 38.25
C GLY A 11 10.20 84.50 37.11
N THR A 12 11.53 84.48 37.09
CA THR A 12 12.35 83.91 35.99
C THR A 12 12.06 82.44 35.74
N ASP A 13 11.85 81.65 36.79
CA ASP A 13 11.60 80.20 36.67
C ASP A 13 10.26 79.91 36.00
N ALA A 14 9.22 80.71 36.26
CA ALA A 14 7.92 80.58 35.59
C ALA A 14 8.04 80.86 34.09
N THR A 15 8.87 81.83 33.72
CA THR A 15 9.13 82.21 32.32
C THR A 15 9.89 81.10 31.57
N ILE A 16 10.94 80.52 32.18
CA ILE A 16 11.68 79.39 31.60
C ILE A 16 10.75 78.21 31.32
N ILE A 17 9.85 77.89 32.26
CA ILE A 17 8.89 76.78 32.08
C ILE A 17 7.92 77.06 30.93
N ALA A 18 7.35 78.27 30.86
CA ALA A 18 6.45 78.65 29.76
C ALA A 18 7.15 78.60 28.40
N ASN A 19 8.39 79.09 28.31
CA ASN A 19 9.21 79.04 27.10
C ASN A 19 9.52 77.59 26.68
N LYS A 20 9.94 76.73 27.63
CA LYS A 20 10.18 75.31 27.36
C LYS A 20 8.91 74.56 26.93
N ALA A 21 7.77 74.90 27.53
CA ALA A 21 6.48 74.34 27.13
C ALA A 21 6.09 74.80 25.71
N THR A 22 6.33 76.06 25.36
CA THR A 22 6.06 76.60 24.01
C THR A 22 6.91 75.88 22.96
N VAL A 23 8.23 75.80 23.16
CA VAL A 23 9.13 75.10 22.25
C VAL A 23 8.82 73.60 22.20
N GLY A 24 8.51 72.98 23.34
CA GLY A 24 8.14 71.57 23.40
C GLY A 24 6.83 71.27 22.66
N LEU A 25 5.86 72.18 22.73
CA LEU A 25 4.61 72.08 21.98
C LEU A 25 4.86 72.32 20.48
N TYR A 26 5.68 73.31 20.11
CA TYR A 26 6.07 73.56 18.72
C TYR A 26 6.76 72.35 18.10
N TYR A 27 7.66 71.70 18.84
CA TYR A 27 8.33 70.47 18.44
C TYR A 27 7.36 69.28 18.28
N ALA A 28 6.38 69.14 19.18
CA ALA A 28 5.34 68.12 19.07
C ALA A 28 4.39 68.38 17.89
N ASP A 29 3.94 69.63 17.72
CA ASP A 29 3.08 70.07 16.60
C ASP A 29 3.79 69.93 15.25
N ALA A 30 5.12 70.04 15.24
CA ALA A 30 5.98 69.76 14.09
C ALA A 30 6.11 68.26 13.75
N GLY A 31 5.50 67.36 14.55
CA GLY A 31 5.47 65.92 14.31
C GLY A 31 6.81 65.21 14.56
N LEU A 32 7.74 65.83 15.27
CA LEU A 32 9.08 65.28 15.53
C LEU A 32 9.11 64.34 16.75
N GLU A 33 7.96 63.85 17.21
CA GLU A 33 7.81 63.05 18.42
C GLU A 33 8.66 61.77 18.34
N GLY A 34 9.67 61.66 19.21
CA GLY A 34 10.58 60.51 19.26
C GLY A 34 11.99 60.79 18.74
N THR A 35 12.27 61.96 18.15
CA THR A 35 13.66 62.38 17.88
C THR A 35 14.32 62.96 19.13
N THR A 36 15.65 63.08 19.15
CA THR A 36 16.35 63.68 20.29
C THR A 36 16.27 65.20 20.22
N PHE A 37 15.37 65.79 21.01
CA PHE A 37 15.24 67.23 21.16
C PHE A 37 15.57 67.70 22.58
N SER A 38 16.39 68.75 22.68
CA SER A 38 16.85 69.27 23.95
C SER A 38 16.30 70.67 24.22
N LEU A 39 15.53 70.79 25.29
CA LEU A 39 15.06 72.07 25.83
C LEU A 39 16.11 72.71 26.76
N ALA A 40 17.35 72.23 26.81
CA ALA A 40 18.37 72.70 27.76
C ALA A 40 18.80 74.15 27.50
N SER A 41 18.84 74.57 26.23
CA SER A 41 19.24 75.92 25.80
C SER A 41 18.14 76.99 25.95
N VAL A 42 16.89 76.57 26.21
CA VAL A 42 15.76 77.49 26.38
C VAL A 42 15.79 78.09 27.79
N THR A 43 15.88 79.42 27.87
CA THR A 43 15.99 80.21 29.11
C THR A 43 14.79 81.17 29.26
N ALA A 44 14.86 82.13 30.19
CA ALA A 44 13.83 83.16 30.35
C ALA A 44 13.85 84.20 29.21
N ASP A 45 14.93 84.26 28.43
CA ASP A 45 15.05 85.14 27.27
C ASP A 45 14.25 84.59 26.08
N ALA A 46 13.34 85.40 25.54
CA ALA A 46 12.53 85.07 24.39
C ALA A 46 13.36 84.73 23.14
N ALA A 47 14.57 85.29 22.99
CA ALA A 47 15.45 84.97 21.87
C ALA A 47 15.86 83.47 21.86
N THR A 48 15.91 82.83 23.03
CA THR A 48 16.22 81.40 23.13
C THR A 48 15.07 80.49 22.71
N VAL A 49 13.82 80.98 22.75
CA VAL A 49 12.65 80.30 22.19
C VAL A 49 12.73 80.33 20.67
N THR A 50 12.89 81.52 20.08
CA THR A 50 13.02 81.66 18.61
C THR A 50 14.19 80.87 18.05
N ALA A 51 15.34 80.84 18.75
CA ALA A 51 16.47 80.01 18.32
C ALA A 51 16.19 78.51 18.40
N ALA A 52 15.42 78.07 19.41
CA ALA A 52 15.04 76.67 19.54
C ALA A 52 13.96 76.28 18.52
N GLU A 53 12.97 77.14 18.26
CA GLU A 53 11.97 76.96 17.18
C GLU A 53 12.66 76.92 15.81
N ALA A 54 13.63 77.80 15.54
CA ALA A 54 14.42 77.72 14.30
C ALA A 54 15.20 76.40 14.18
N ASN A 55 15.68 75.82 15.28
CA ASN A 55 16.30 74.49 15.27
C ASN A 55 15.28 73.37 15.02
N VAL A 56 14.04 73.54 15.49
CA VAL A 56 12.93 72.64 15.15
C VAL A 56 12.63 72.77 13.65
N ASP A 57 12.52 73.98 13.11
CA ASP A 57 12.28 74.22 11.69
C ASP A 57 13.37 73.64 10.79
N VAL A 58 14.64 73.72 11.20
CA VAL A 58 15.75 73.08 10.50
C VAL A 58 15.61 71.55 10.49
N GLN A 59 15.14 70.95 11.59
CA GLN A 59 14.88 69.50 11.65
C GLN A 59 13.67 69.10 10.82
N VAL A 60 12.59 69.90 10.82
CA VAL A 60 11.42 69.68 9.96
C VAL A 60 11.80 69.80 8.49
N ALA A 61 12.60 70.81 8.13
CA ALA A 61 13.05 71.01 6.76
C ALA A 61 13.90 69.85 6.23
N ALA A 62 14.63 69.16 7.13
CA ALA A 62 15.44 67.99 6.80
C ALA A 62 14.63 66.70 6.64
N THR A 63 13.29 66.72 6.80
CA THR A 63 12.42 65.54 6.61
C THR A 63 11.33 65.78 5.57
N VAL A 64 11.36 66.91 4.84
CA VAL A 64 10.34 67.24 3.85
C VAL A 64 10.58 66.43 2.56
N PRO A 65 9.59 65.64 2.10
CA PRO A 65 9.63 64.98 0.80
C PRO A 65 9.98 65.93 -0.35
N ALA A 66 11.01 65.59 -1.11
CA ALA A 66 11.42 66.26 -2.33
C ALA A 66 11.17 65.38 -3.56
N SER A 67 11.09 66.03 -4.72
CA SER A 67 11.00 65.33 -6.00
C SER A 67 12.11 65.78 -6.94
N HIS A 68 12.85 64.81 -7.46
CA HIS A 68 14.00 65.00 -8.31
C HIS A 68 13.75 64.36 -9.69
N THR A 69 14.10 65.06 -10.76
CA THR A 69 14.09 64.50 -12.12
C THR A 69 15.53 64.50 -12.63
N LEU A 70 16.03 63.32 -12.98
CA LEU A 70 17.40 63.16 -13.50
C LEU A 70 17.51 63.76 -14.90
N THR A 71 18.70 64.22 -15.23
CA THR A 71 19.05 64.87 -16.49
C THR A 71 20.03 64.02 -17.29
N THR A 72 20.39 64.44 -18.49
CA THR A 72 21.45 63.75 -19.24
C THR A 72 22.86 64.08 -18.73
N ALA A 73 22.99 65.02 -17.79
CA ALA A 73 24.27 65.34 -17.15
C ALA A 73 24.52 64.37 -15.99
N THR A 74 25.71 64.47 -15.37
CA THR A 74 25.97 63.77 -14.11
C THR A 74 25.15 64.39 -13.01
N ASP A 75 24.25 63.62 -12.42
CA ASP A 75 23.44 64.01 -11.28
C ASP A 75 24.09 63.50 -9.98
N ILE A 76 24.32 64.40 -9.02
CA ILE A 76 24.76 64.07 -7.66
C ILE A 76 23.69 64.58 -6.72
N ILE A 77 22.91 63.67 -6.16
CA ILE A 77 21.80 63.98 -5.28
C ILE A 77 22.04 63.28 -3.94
N GLU A 78 22.16 64.09 -2.91
CA GLU A 78 22.11 63.67 -1.51
C GLU A 78 20.79 64.18 -0.95
N SER A 79 19.99 63.29 -0.39
CA SER A 79 18.64 63.64 0.05
C SER A 79 18.39 63.20 1.50
N THR A 80 17.29 63.72 2.04
CA THR A 80 16.85 63.51 3.43
C THR A 80 15.34 63.69 3.46
N GLY A 81 14.59 62.69 3.94
CA GLY A 81 13.14 62.67 3.87
C GLY A 81 12.64 61.70 2.80
N ALA A 82 11.34 61.39 2.81
CA ALA A 82 10.74 60.44 1.87
C ALA A 82 10.63 61.04 0.46
N ASP A 83 11.65 60.86 -0.35
CA ASP A 83 11.86 61.52 -1.63
C ASP A 83 11.38 60.68 -2.83
N THR A 84 11.18 61.36 -3.96
CA THR A 84 10.83 60.71 -5.23
C THR A 84 11.75 61.11 -6.36
N PHE A 85 12.41 60.12 -6.96
CA PHE A 85 13.30 60.30 -8.12
C PHE A 85 12.59 59.85 -9.40
N THR A 86 12.75 60.59 -10.49
CA THR A 86 12.20 60.23 -11.81
C THR A 86 13.30 60.21 -12.85
N ALA A 87 13.40 59.12 -13.60
CA ALA A 87 14.41 58.94 -14.64
C ALA A 87 13.89 58.20 -15.87
N THR A 88 14.69 58.24 -16.92
CA THR A 88 14.55 57.41 -18.12
C THR A 88 15.86 56.69 -18.37
N SER A 89 15.87 55.67 -19.23
CA SER A 89 17.14 55.04 -19.65
C SER A 89 18.13 56.00 -20.33
N SER A 90 17.69 57.20 -20.76
CA SER A 90 18.56 58.24 -21.32
C SER A 90 19.04 59.30 -20.32
N THR A 91 18.46 59.34 -19.12
CA THR A 91 18.83 60.30 -18.07
C THR A 91 19.46 59.63 -16.84
N LEU A 92 19.36 58.31 -16.70
CA LEU A 92 20.13 57.58 -15.70
C LEU A 92 21.47 57.16 -16.32
N ASN A 93 22.54 57.84 -15.93
CA ASN A 93 23.91 57.62 -16.38
C ASN A 93 24.73 56.86 -15.35
N ALA A 94 25.76 56.14 -15.80
CA ALA A 94 26.66 55.41 -14.89
C ALA A 94 27.44 56.31 -13.91
N ALA A 95 27.54 57.61 -14.20
CA ALA A 95 28.21 58.57 -13.34
C ALA A 95 27.29 59.17 -12.27
N ASP A 96 25.99 58.90 -12.34
CA ASP A 96 25.03 59.47 -11.38
C ASP A 96 25.20 58.82 -10.01
N MET A 97 25.00 59.64 -8.98
CA MET A 97 25.07 59.26 -7.58
C MET A 97 23.84 59.77 -6.86
N ILE A 98 22.97 58.85 -6.46
CA ILE A 98 21.77 59.10 -5.65
C ILE A 98 21.99 58.41 -4.31
N VAL A 99 22.10 59.21 -3.26
CA VAL A 99 22.35 58.72 -1.91
C VAL A 99 21.29 59.31 -1.00
N ASP A 100 20.47 58.44 -0.42
CA ASP A 100 19.71 58.81 0.76
C ASP A 100 20.55 58.60 2.03
N ASN A 101 20.44 59.57 2.93
CA ASN A 101 21.13 59.59 4.21
C ASN A 101 20.24 59.14 5.38
N LEU A 102 18.96 58.83 5.16
CA LEU A 102 18.00 58.46 6.20
C LEU A 102 17.35 57.09 5.95
N THR A 103 17.90 56.04 6.55
CA THR A 103 17.40 54.66 6.37
C THR A 103 16.03 54.33 7.03
N THR A 104 15.22 55.33 7.39
CA THR A 104 13.98 55.15 8.15
C THR A 104 12.75 55.73 7.48
N ASP A 105 12.92 56.50 6.41
CA ASP A 105 11.81 56.97 5.59
C ASP A 105 11.55 56.00 4.43
N SER A 106 11.04 56.47 3.29
CA SER A 106 10.57 55.61 2.21
C SER A 106 10.72 56.30 0.88
N ASP A 107 11.89 56.14 0.28
CA ASP A 107 12.22 56.71 -1.01
C ASP A 107 11.72 55.88 -2.18
N VAL A 108 11.34 56.56 -3.25
CA VAL A 108 10.85 55.92 -4.48
C VAL A 108 11.54 56.48 -5.71
N MET A 109 12.23 55.62 -6.46
CA MET A 109 12.70 55.94 -7.81
C MET A 109 11.78 55.34 -8.88
N ASN A 110 11.34 56.15 -9.83
CA ASN A 110 10.52 55.73 -10.96
C ASN A 110 11.29 55.90 -12.27
N ILE A 111 11.49 54.80 -13.00
CA ILE A 111 12.31 54.75 -14.21
C ILE A 111 11.45 54.27 -15.38
N THR A 112 11.42 55.04 -16.48
CA THR A 112 10.90 54.55 -17.77
C THR A 112 12.06 54.05 -18.63
N ALA A 113 12.21 52.74 -18.73
CA ALA A 113 13.31 52.11 -19.45
C ALA A 113 12.93 51.86 -20.91
N THR A 114 13.65 52.47 -21.85
CA THR A 114 13.51 52.19 -23.31
C THR A 114 14.70 51.40 -23.87
N ALA A 115 15.71 51.17 -23.03
CA ALA A 115 16.89 50.34 -23.22
C ALA A 115 17.38 49.86 -21.84
N ALA A 116 18.42 49.02 -21.81
CA ALA A 116 19.11 48.65 -20.57
C ALA A 116 19.60 49.90 -19.82
N LEU A 117 19.46 49.88 -18.49
CA LEU A 117 19.83 50.99 -17.62
C LEU A 117 21.35 51.01 -17.39
N ALA A 118 21.91 52.21 -17.26
CA ALA A 118 23.31 52.34 -16.84
C ALA A 118 23.46 52.03 -15.34
N ALA A 119 24.61 51.47 -14.96
CA ALA A 119 24.94 51.11 -13.57
C ALA A 119 25.28 52.34 -12.71
N ALA A 120 24.28 53.18 -12.41
CA ALA A 120 24.40 54.33 -11.51
C ALA A 120 24.60 53.90 -10.06
N THR A 121 25.15 54.79 -9.22
CA THR A 121 25.27 54.55 -7.77
C THR A 121 23.99 54.97 -7.08
N ILE A 122 23.24 54.01 -6.51
CA ILE A 122 21.98 54.25 -5.82
C ILE A 122 22.04 53.59 -4.45
N THR A 123 22.07 54.38 -3.39
CA THR A 123 22.21 53.90 -2.01
C THR A 123 21.01 54.32 -1.19
N ALA A 124 20.47 53.39 -0.41
CA ALA A 124 19.37 53.60 0.54
C ALA A 124 18.02 54.05 -0.08
N VAL A 125 17.87 54.06 -1.40
CA VAL A 125 16.53 54.20 -2.01
C VAL A 125 15.76 52.88 -1.88
N GLU A 126 14.74 52.83 -1.03
CA GLU A 126 14.06 51.56 -0.69
C GLU A 126 13.29 50.96 -1.86
N THR A 127 12.69 51.78 -2.73
CA THR A 127 11.85 51.31 -3.83
C THR A 127 12.33 51.84 -5.17
N ILE A 128 12.61 50.94 -6.12
CA ILE A 128 12.94 51.30 -7.50
C ILE A 128 11.92 50.65 -8.42
N ASN A 129 11.04 51.46 -9.01
CA ASN A 129 10.05 51.03 -9.99
C ASN A 129 10.57 51.24 -11.41
N VAL A 130 10.71 50.16 -12.17
CA VAL A 130 11.15 50.17 -13.56
C VAL A 130 9.99 49.76 -14.46
N ASN A 131 9.52 50.69 -15.30
CA ASN A 131 8.57 50.41 -16.38
C ASN A 131 9.35 50.14 -17.67
N ALA A 132 9.43 48.87 -18.08
CA ALA A 132 10.07 48.41 -19.31
C ALA A 132 9.22 48.82 -20.53
N ASN A 133 9.48 50.02 -21.05
CA ASN A 133 8.77 50.61 -22.18
C ASN A 133 9.50 50.31 -23.52
N MET A 134 9.69 49.02 -23.80
CA MET A 134 10.31 48.51 -25.02
C MET A 134 9.45 47.37 -25.60
N LEU A 135 9.69 46.97 -26.86
CA LEU A 135 9.00 45.82 -27.46
C LEU A 135 9.73 44.52 -27.15
N ALA A 136 11.04 44.51 -27.38
CA ALA A 136 11.93 43.41 -27.00
C ALA A 136 12.58 43.74 -25.67
N GLY A 137 12.36 42.88 -24.69
CA GLY A 137 12.92 42.99 -23.35
C GLY A 137 14.41 42.69 -23.29
N SER A 138 14.93 42.68 -22.07
CA SER A 138 16.35 42.43 -21.83
C SER A 138 16.54 41.67 -20.51
N ALA A 139 17.28 40.56 -20.57
CA ALA A 139 17.71 39.79 -19.40
C ALA A 139 18.72 40.55 -18.52
N THR A 140 19.24 41.69 -18.98
CA THR A 140 20.15 42.57 -18.24
C THR A 140 19.61 44.01 -18.20
N LEU A 141 18.29 44.16 -18.05
CA LEU A 141 17.62 45.46 -18.05
C LEU A 141 18.16 46.38 -16.95
N VAL A 142 18.41 45.84 -15.75
CA VAL A 142 18.98 46.56 -14.61
C VAL A 142 20.33 45.96 -14.25
N ASP A 143 21.34 46.80 -14.07
CA ASP A 143 22.61 46.42 -13.44
C ASP A 143 22.66 46.96 -12.01
N ALA A 144 22.53 46.05 -11.04
CA ALA A 144 22.43 46.39 -9.63
C ALA A 144 23.81 46.42 -8.92
N THR A 145 24.93 46.39 -9.66
CA THR A 145 26.29 46.39 -9.09
C THR A 145 26.50 47.48 -8.05
N ASN A 146 25.94 48.68 -8.27
CA ASN A 146 26.07 49.84 -7.39
C ASN A 146 24.73 50.25 -6.74
N ILE A 147 23.77 49.31 -6.65
CA ILE A 147 22.49 49.53 -5.98
C ILE A 147 22.50 48.78 -4.65
N THR A 148 22.14 49.45 -3.55
CA THR A 148 22.08 48.80 -2.23
C THR A 148 20.86 49.21 -1.43
N GLY A 149 20.18 48.22 -0.83
CA GLY A 149 19.05 48.44 0.08
C GLY A 149 17.69 48.52 -0.62
N ALA A 150 17.63 48.21 -1.92
CA ALA A 150 16.44 48.45 -2.74
C ALA A 150 15.57 47.21 -2.94
N THR A 151 14.27 47.44 -3.10
CA THR A 151 13.31 46.57 -3.77
C THR A 151 13.10 47.09 -5.19
N ILE A 152 13.52 46.30 -6.18
CA ILE A 152 13.45 46.62 -7.60
C ILE A 152 12.19 45.97 -8.19
N ASN A 153 11.16 46.77 -8.44
CA ASN A 153 9.93 46.32 -9.09
C ASN A 153 10.05 46.54 -10.60
N ILE A 154 9.96 45.47 -11.39
CA ILE A 154 9.97 45.59 -12.86
C ILE A 154 8.56 45.29 -13.39
N ASN A 155 7.99 46.19 -14.16
CA ASN A 155 6.69 46.02 -14.81
C ASN A 155 6.78 46.49 -16.28
N SER A 156 5.77 46.18 -17.08
CA SER A 156 5.56 46.85 -18.36
C SER A 156 4.10 47.21 -18.59
N THR A 157 3.88 48.42 -19.08
CA THR A 157 2.58 48.87 -19.60
C THR A 157 2.55 48.89 -21.13
N LYS A 158 3.63 48.45 -21.79
CA LYS A 158 3.79 48.53 -23.24
C LYS A 158 3.06 47.38 -23.92
N LEU A 159 2.06 47.70 -24.73
CA LEU A 159 1.39 46.72 -25.58
C LEU A 159 2.40 46.09 -26.57
N GLY A 160 2.43 44.76 -26.61
CA GLY A 160 3.34 44.00 -27.46
C GLY A 160 4.76 43.83 -26.90
N PHE A 161 4.96 44.10 -25.61
CA PHE A 161 6.16 43.69 -24.89
C PHE A 161 6.25 42.15 -24.88
N ASP A 162 7.46 41.61 -25.06
CA ASP A 162 7.74 40.16 -25.12
C ASP A 162 7.84 39.48 -23.74
N GLY A 163 7.65 40.23 -22.65
CA GLY A 163 7.62 39.70 -21.30
C GLY A 163 9.00 39.46 -20.66
N VAL A 164 10.10 39.80 -21.33
CA VAL A 164 11.46 39.48 -20.85
C VAL A 164 12.08 40.63 -20.03
N ALA A 165 12.46 40.35 -18.79
CA ALA A 165 13.20 41.30 -17.97
C ALA A 165 14.32 40.61 -17.18
N GLY A 166 15.27 41.40 -16.67
CA GLY A 166 16.28 40.86 -15.77
C GLY A 166 17.15 41.86 -15.06
N VAL A 167 17.81 41.36 -14.01
CA VAL A 167 18.68 42.10 -13.11
C VAL A 167 20.01 41.37 -12.98
N VAL A 168 21.11 42.04 -13.26
CA VAL A 168 22.45 41.50 -13.01
C VAL A 168 23.02 42.05 -11.72
N ALA A 169 23.87 41.26 -11.07
CA ALA A 169 24.53 41.61 -9.81
C ALA A 169 23.56 42.02 -8.69
N LEU A 170 22.47 41.28 -8.48
CA LEU A 170 21.42 41.64 -7.51
C LEU A 170 21.95 41.87 -6.09
N GLY A 171 22.95 41.10 -5.66
CA GLY A 171 23.56 41.24 -4.35
C GLY A 171 22.59 40.91 -3.20
N ALA A 172 22.32 41.90 -2.35
CA ALA A 172 21.39 41.80 -1.21
C ALA A 172 20.02 42.44 -1.48
N ASN A 173 19.81 43.00 -2.68
CA ASN A 173 18.57 43.67 -3.04
C ASN A 173 17.43 42.66 -3.25
N THR A 174 16.20 43.15 -3.25
CA THR A 174 15.03 42.38 -3.66
C THR A 174 14.65 42.76 -5.08
N VAL A 175 14.22 41.81 -5.90
CA VAL A 175 13.61 42.07 -7.21
C VAL A 175 12.22 41.45 -7.26
N VAL A 176 11.26 42.15 -7.86
CA VAL A 176 9.88 41.68 -8.05
C VAL A 176 9.51 41.79 -9.51
N ALA A 177 9.11 40.68 -10.13
CA ALA A 177 8.48 40.68 -11.45
C ALA A 177 7.00 41.07 -11.31
N GLY A 178 6.71 42.34 -11.61
CA GLY A 178 5.36 42.89 -11.65
C GLY A 178 4.63 42.56 -12.95
N ASP A 179 3.65 43.39 -13.30
CA ASP A 179 2.77 43.14 -14.44
C ASP A 179 3.50 43.02 -15.78
N ALA A 180 3.01 42.11 -16.62
CA ALA A 180 3.49 41.82 -17.98
C ALA A 180 4.92 41.29 -18.07
N ILE A 181 5.50 40.80 -16.96
CA ILE A 181 6.76 40.06 -16.97
C ILE A 181 6.43 38.56 -17.01
N GLU A 182 6.87 37.88 -18.06
CA GLU A 182 6.69 36.43 -18.24
C GLU A 182 7.97 35.67 -17.90
N THR A 183 9.13 36.22 -18.30
CA THR A 183 10.46 35.66 -18.01
C THR A 183 11.30 36.66 -17.23
N LEU A 184 11.74 36.27 -16.03
CA LEU A 184 12.66 37.04 -15.21
C LEU A 184 14.02 36.35 -15.11
N THR A 185 15.10 37.03 -15.53
CA THR A 185 16.48 36.54 -15.34
C THR A 185 17.20 37.36 -14.28
N VAL A 186 17.79 36.70 -13.28
CA VAL A 186 18.51 37.36 -12.18
C VAL A 186 19.85 36.68 -11.96
N THR A 187 20.93 37.45 -11.92
CA THR A 187 22.26 36.90 -11.61
C THR A 187 22.91 37.61 -10.42
N GLY A 188 23.88 36.95 -9.80
CA GLY A 188 24.65 37.54 -8.72
C GLY A 188 23.89 37.66 -7.40
N VAL A 189 22.96 36.75 -7.11
CA VAL A 189 22.22 36.71 -5.85
C VAL A 189 23.15 36.31 -4.69
N ASN A 190 23.15 37.07 -3.59
CA ASN A 190 23.98 36.80 -2.40
C ASN A 190 23.15 36.59 -1.13
N ALA A 191 22.39 37.61 -0.76
CA ALA A 191 21.41 37.60 0.33
C ALA A 191 20.07 38.20 -0.11
N GLY A 192 19.95 38.48 -1.41
CA GLY A 192 18.78 39.09 -2.03
C GLY A 192 17.64 38.10 -2.18
N THR A 193 16.46 38.65 -2.46
CA THR A 193 15.24 37.90 -2.68
C THR A 193 14.76 38.13 -4.11
N VAL A 194 14.39 37.06 -4.80
CA VAL A 194 13.76 37.12 -6.13
C VAL A 194 12.30 36.77 -5.96
N ASN A 195 11.40 37.68 -6.28
CA ASN A 195 9.97 37.45 -6.23
C ASN A 195 9.44 37.26 -7.65
N ALA A 196 8.98 36.04 -7.95
CA ALA A 196 8.49 35.65 -9.26
C ALA A 196 7.29 36.51 -9.68
N GLY A 197 6.44 36.95 -8.74
CA GLY A 197 5.29 37.81 -9.02
C GLY A 197 4.41 37.23 -10.12
N THR A 198 4.39 37.86 -11.31
CA THR A 198 3.62 37.36 -12.48
C THR A 198 4.41 36.49 -13.46
N ALA A 199 5.73 36.36 -13.28
CA ALA A 199 6.57 35.57 -14.17
C ALA A 199 6.28 34.08 -14.05
N THR A 200 6.19 33.42 -15.20
CA THR A 200 6.03 31.96 -15.30
C THR A 200 7.37 31.26 -15.48
N THR A 201 8.42 31.98 -15.89
CA THR A 201 9.80 31.48 -15.98
C THR A 201 10.74 32.39 -15.19
N VAL A 202 11.55 31.79 -14.31
CA VAL A 202 12.50 32.51 -13.45
C VAL A 202 13.86 31.83 -13.53
N ASN A 203 14.85 32.55 -14.06
CA ASN A 203 16.23 32.08 -14.15
C ASN A 203 17.06 32.80 -13.10
N VAL A 204 17.63 32.10 -12.13
CA VAL A 204 18.33 32.71 -10.99
C VAL A 204 19.69 32.09 -10.75
N ASP A 205 20.72 32.92 -10.63
CA ASP A 205 22.09 32.47 -10.36
C ASP A 205 22.68 33.14 -9.12
N ALA A 206 23.38 32.34 -8.31
CA ALA A 206 24.11 32.83 -7.15
C ALA A 206 25.30 33.70 -7.57
N SER A 207 25.76 34.58 -6.70
CA SER A 207 27.04 35.29 -6.87
C SER A 207 28.25 34.38 -6.64
N ALA A 208 28.08 33.32 -5.83
CA ALA A 208 29.06 32.26 -5.62
C ALA A 208 28.37 31.02 -4.99
N ASN A 209 28.97 29.84 -5.16
CA ASN A 209 28.46 28.56 -4.61
C ASN A 209 28.46 28.45 -3.06
N THR A 210 28.84 29.51 -2.36
CA THR A 210 28.79 29.61 -0.89
C THR A 210 27.59 30.41 -0.40
N LYS A 211 26.80 30.98 -1.31
CA LYS A 211 25.71 31.91 -1.01
C LYS A 211 24.36 31.24 -1.04
N ASN A 212 23.46 31.74 -0.22
CA ASN A 212 22.08 31.29 -0.20
C ASN A 212 21.26 32.19 -1.13
N GLY A 213 20.11 31.69 -1.60
CA GLY A 213 19.18 32.47 -2.39
C GLY A 213 17.76 32.22 -1.92
N THR A 214 16.90 33.24 -2.01
CA THR A 214 15.48 33.11 -1.75
C THR A 214 14.70 33.45 -3.01
N VAL A 215 13.82 32.54 -3.43
CA VAL A 215 12.86 32.76 -4.50
C VAL A 215 11.46 32.68 -3.90
N ILE A 216 10.66 33.73 -4.06
CA ILE A 216 9.23 33.72 -3.72
C ILE A 216 8.47 33.29 -4.98
N VAL A 217 7.65 32.24 -4.84
CA VAL A 217 6.77 31.77 -5.91
C VAL A 217 5.31 32.07 -5.54
N ASN A 218 4.58 32.68 -6.48
CA ASN A 218 3.19 33.11 -6.30
C ASN A 218 2.18 32.26 -7.09
N GLY A 219 2.63 31.11 -7.58
CA GLY A 219 1.91 30.19 -8.45
C GLY A 219 2.92 29.26 -9.13
N ASN A 220 2.51 28.63 -10.23
CA ASN A 220 3.39 27.74 -10.98
C ASN A 220 4.52 28.52 -11.65
N VAL A 221 5.74 28.00 -11.56
CA VAL A 221 6.95 28.64 -12.10
C VAL A 221 7.90 27.58 -12.64
N ASP A 222 8.39 27.78 -13.86
CA ASP A 222 9.59 27.15 -14.39
C ASP A 222 10.82 27.86 -13.81
N LEU A 223 11.43 27.26 -12.81
CA LEU A 223 12.52 27.83 -12.01
C LEU A 223 13.85 27.18 -12.40
N VAL A 224 14.65 27.90 -13.16
CA VAL A 224 16.02 27.51 -13.49
C VAL A 224 16.98 28.17 -12.51
N ALA A 225 17.29 27.46 -11.42
CA ALA A 225 18.19 27.94 -10.38
C ALA A 225 19.60 27.37 -10.52
N GLY A 226 20.61 28.25 -10.54
CA GLY A 226 22.00 27.86 -10.47
C GLY A 226 22.56 27.23 -11.74
N ALA A 227 21.95 27.48 -12.90
CA ALA A 227 22.39 26.93 -14.18
C ALA A 227 23.83 27.33 -14.53
N THR A 228 24.28 28.54 -14.13
CA THR A 228 25.68 28.95 -14.30
C THR A 228 26.44 28.90 -12.98
N THR A 229 25.82 29.35 -11.89
CA THR A 229 26.43 29.38 -10.56
C THR A 229 25.42 28.97 -9.50
N VAL A 230 25.55 27.72 -9.05
CA VAL A 230 24.67 27.10 -8.04
C VAL A 230 24.66 27.84 -6.70
N PHE A 231 23.55 27.71 -5.97
CA PHE A 231 23.44 28.17 -4.60
C PHE A 231 24.03 27.15 -3.62
N LYS A 232 24.44 27.61 -2.43
CA LYS A 232 24.66 26.73 -1.28
C LYS A 232 23.34 26.11 -0.86
N THR A 233 22.38 26.95 -0.48
CA THR A 233 21.00 26.57 -0.19
C THR A 233 20.06 27.49 -0.96
N LEU A 234 19.12 26.89 -1.70
CA LEU A 234 18.02 27.61 -2.32
C LEU A 234 16.79 27.52 -1.42
N THR A 235 16.23 28.65 -1.02
CA THR A 235 14.95 28.74 -0.33
C THR A 235 13.86 29.08 -1.32
N ILE A 236 12.86 28.21 -1.46
CA ILE A 236 11.66 28.45 -2.25
C ILE A 236 10.52 28.78 -1.27
N ASN A 237 10.01 30.00 -1.34
CA ASN A 237 8.92 30.46 -0.49
C ASN A 237 7.61 30.52 -1.28
N ALA A 238 6.77 29.51 -1.12
CA ALA A 238 5.50 29.40 -1.83
C ALA A 238 4.39 30.14 -1.08
N THR A 239 3.87 31.18 -1.72
CA THR A 239 2.77 32.01 -1.19
C THR A 239 1.39 31.55 -1.66
N ALA A 240 1.34 30.64 -2.64
CA ALA A 240 0.17 29.97 -3.15
C ALA A 240 0.51 28.51 -3.50
N ALA A 241 -0.50 27.69 -3.81
CA ALA A 241 -0.24 26.36 -4.34
C ALA A 241 0.54 26.49 -5.65
N SER A 242 1.65 25.75 -5.77
CA SER A 242 2.62 25.97 -6.83
C SER A 242 3.20 24.64 -7.32
N ASP A 243 3.26 24.48 -8.63
CA ASP A 243 4.16 23.54 -9.30
C ASP A 243 5.43 24.29 -9.68
N VAL A 244 6.55 23.90 -9.08
CA VAL A 244 7.86 24.50 -9.32
C VAL A 244 8.69 23.48 -10.10
N ASP A 245 8.82 23.73 -11.40
CA ASP A 245 9.65 22.93 -12.26
C ASP A 245 11.11 23.35 -12.09
N LEU A 246 11.97 22.43 -11.67
CA LEU A 246 13.40 22.65 -11.52
C LEU A 246 14.20 22.08 -12.70
N THR A 247 13.54 21.68 -13.78
CA THR A 247 14.19 21.18 -14.99
C THR A 247 15.23 22.19 -15.49
N GLY A 248 16.46 21.73 -15.66
CA GLY A 248 17.58 22.58 -16.09
C GLY A 248 18.25 23.39 -14.97
N SER A 249 17.74 23.33 -13.74
CA SER A 249 18.47 23.83 -12.56
C SER A 249 19.78 23.07 -12.35
N GLY A 250 20.76 23.75 -11.79
CA GLY A 250 22.00 23.13 -11.33
C GLY A 250 21.83 22.51 -9.94
N ALA A 251 22.47 21.37 -9.71
CA ALA A 251 22.49 20.71 -8.40
C ALA A 251 23.05 21.63 -7.30
N GLN A 252 22.15 22.18 -6.48
CA GLN A 252 22.50 23.02 -5.34
C GLN A 252 23.49 22.35 -4.38
N ALA A 253 24.43 23.13 -3.83
CA ALA A 253 25.60 22.56 -3.17
C ALA A 253 25.26 21.82 -1.86
N THR A 254 24.35 22.38 -1.05
CA THR A 254 23.83 21.78 0.17
C THR A 254 22.42 21.23 -0.04
N GLY A 255 21.50 22.03 -0.58
CA GLY A 255 20.11 21.56 -0.75
C GLY A 255 19.10 22.65 -1.07
N ILE A 256 17.83 22.24 -1.00
CA ILE A 256 16.64 23.07 -1.22
C ILE A 256 15.83 23.11 0.07
N THR A 257 15.33 24.27 0.45
CA THR A 257 14.39 24.45 1.57
C THR A 257 13.11 25.04 1.03
N VAL A 258 11.97 24.39 1.27
CA VAL A 258 10.66 24.88 0.85
C VAL A 258 9.90 25.42 2.07
N THR A 259 9.47 26.68 2.00
CA THR A 259 8.67 27.34 3.03
C THR A 259 7.34 27.81 2.46
N GLY A 260 6.35 28.09 3.34
CA GLY A 260 5.02 28.52 2.91
C GLY A 260 3.93 27.86 3.73
N ALA A 261 2.70 27.92 3.23
CA ALA A 261 1.52 27.29 3.85
C ALA A 261 0.61 26.56 2.85
N SER A 262 1.06 26.43 1.60
CA SER A 262 0.30 25.81 0.51
C SER A 262 0.99 24.54 0.02
N ASN A 263 0.27 23.72 -0.75
CA ASN A 263 0.87 22.57 -1.42
C ASN A 263 1.90 23.01 -2.45
N VAL A 264 3.03 22.32 -2.48
CA VAL A 264 4.11 22.57 -3.45
C VAL A 264 4.50 21.24 -4.07
N THR A 265 4.52 21.21 -5.41
CA THR A 265 5.17 20.14 -6.16
C THR A 265 6.50 20.68 -6.67
N LEU A 266 7.57 19.93 -6.47
CA LEU A 266 8.86 20.18 -7.11
C LEU A 266 9.06 19.13 -8.19
N SER A 267 9.14 19.55 -9.45
CA SER A 267 9.42 18.67 -10.60
C SER A 267 10.89 18.81 -11.02
N GLY A 268 11.44 17.85 -11.78
CA GLY A 268 12.86 17.81 -12.13
C GLY A 268 13.83 17.62 -10.94
N VAL A 269 13.34 17.15 -9.79
CA VAL A 269 14.16 17.01 -8.55
C VAL A 269 15.15 15.85 -8.62
N GLU A 270 15.00 14.91 -9.56
CA GLU A 270 15.99 13.86 -9.81
C GLU A 270 17.34 14.39 -10.30
N THR A 271 17.40 15.64 -10.76
CA THR A 271 18.67 16.34 -11.01
C THR A 271 19.40 16.73 -9.71
N GLN A 272 18.71 16.67 -8.56
CA GLN A 272 19.19 17.01 -7.22
C GLN A 272 19.63 15.78 -6.41
N THR A 273 19.89 14.65 -7.07
CA THR A 273 20.26 13.37 -6.45
C THR A 273 21.47 13.50 -5.51
N ALA A 274 21.35 12.91 -4.31
CA ALA A 274 22.28 13.02 -3.16
C ALA A 274 22.32 14.37 -2.40
N LYS A 275 21.41 15.32 -2.68
CA LYS A 275 21.26 16.59 -1.93
C LYS A 275 20.04 16.58 -1.02
N THR A 276 20.04 17.46 -0.02
CA THR A 276 18.94 17.58 0.92
C THR A 276 17.80 18.40 0.32
N ILE A 277 16.56 17.90 0.45
CA ILE A 277 15.35 18.70 0.35
C ILE A 277 14.78 18.79 1.76
N THR A 278 14.49 20.01 2.22
CA THR A 278 13.94 20.25 3.56
C THR A 278 12.53 20.81 3.45
N ASN A 279 11.56 20.10 4.01
CA ASN A 279 10.20 20.59 4.14
C ASN A 279 10.10 21.51 5.36
N SER A 280 9.90 22.81 5.11
CA SER A 280 9.64 23.82 6.14
C SER A 280 8.30 24.51 5.90
N LEU A 281 7.37 23.82 5.24
CA LEU A 281 5.99 24.26 5.12
C LEU A 281 5.32 24.28 6.50
N THR A 282 4.57 25.33 6.77
CA THR A 282 3.76 25.48 7.98
C THR A 282 2.40 24.76 7.87
N ALA A 283 1.97 24.48 6.64
CA ALA A 283 0.79 23.72 6.26
C ALA A 283 0.90 23.28 4.78
N GLY A 284 0.06 22.34 4.35
CA GLY A 284 0.08 21.78 3.00
C GLY A 284 1.01 20.57 2.86
N THR A 285 1.14 20.07 1.64
CA THR A 285 2.00 18.93 1.28
C THR A 285 3.13 19.36 0.36
N LEU A 286 4.35 18.90 0.65
CA LEU A 286 5.48 18.97 -0.26
C LEU A 286 5.61 17.64 -1.01
N THR A 287 5.48 17.69 -2.33
CA THR A 287 5.67 16.56 -3.24
C THR A 287 6.95 16.75 -4.04
N ALA A 288 7.81 15.74 -4.06
CA ALA A 288 8.94 15.62 -4.98
C ALA A 288 8.51 14.75 -6.16
N SER A 289 8.35 15.32 -7.36
CA SER A 289 7.98 14.62 -8.58
C SER A 289 9.22 14.26 -9.39
N ILE A 290 9.41 12.98 -9.66
CA ILE A 290 10.43 12.44 -10.55
C ILE A 290 9.79 12.29 -11.93
N ASP A 291 10.21 13.12 -12.88
CA ASP A 291 9.65 13.18 -14.23
C ASP A 291 10.64 12.68 -15.31
N ALA A 292 11.88 12.37 -14.93
CA ALA A 292 12.89 11.77 -15.79
C ALA A 292 13.40 10.44 -15.23
N ALA A 293 13.42 9.41 -16.09
CA ALA A 293 13.89 8.08 -15.70
C ALA A 293 15.40 8.07 -15.41
N GLY A 294 15.80 7.46 -14.31
CA GLY A 294 17.20 7.31 -13.92
C GLY A 294 17.31 6.82 -12.49
N VAL A 295 18.53 6.51 -12.05
CA VAL A 295 18.78 6.18 -10.64
C VAL A 295 18.60 7.45 -9.80
N VAL A 296 17.69 7.39 -8.84
CA VAL A 296 17.38 8.51 -7.95
C VAL A 296 17.72 8.14 -6.51
N ASP A 297 18.51 8.99 -5.87
CA ASP A 297 18.78 8.92 -4.44
C ASP A 297 18.09 10.09 -3.70
N ALA A 298 16.96 9.75 -3.08
CA ALA A 298 16.06 10.61 -2.33
C ALA A 298 16.15 10.40 -0.81
N HIS A 299 17.19 9.74 -0.29
CA HIS A 299 17.27 9.43 1.14
C HIS A 299 17.37 10.65 2.08
N LEU A 300 17.77 11.81 1.55
CA LEU A 300 17.84 13.08 2.28
C LEU A 300 16.68 14.02 1.91
N TRP A 301 15.65 13.52 1.24
CA TRP A 301 14.48 14.31 0.89
C TRP A 301 13.47 14.20 2.03
N ASP A 302 13.39 15.25 2.83
CA ASP A 302 12.30 15.45 3.77
C ASP A 302 11.13 16.06 2.98
N VAL A 303 10.24 15.19 2.49
CA VAL A 303 9.04 15.51 1.72
C VAL A 303 7.87 14.66 2.20
N ASN A 304 6.64 15.09 1.94
CA ASN A 304 5.47 14.30 2.32
C ASN A 304 5.26 13.11 1.38
N VAL A 305 5.54 13.32 0.09
CA VAL A 305 5.34 12.34 -0.99
C VAL A 305 6.50 12.43 -1.98
N ILE A 306 6.99 11.28 -2.43
CA ILE A 306 7.85 11.12 -3.59
C ILE A 306 7.00 10.49 -4.70
N SER A 307 6.78 11.20 -5.81
CA SER A 307 6.01 10.69 -6.95
C SER A 307 6.95 10.24 -8.04
N ALA A 308 6.84 8.98 -8.46
CA ALA A 308 7.48 8.47 -9.67
C ALA A 308 6.51 8.67 -10.85
N ASP A 309 6.55 9.86 -11.46
CA ASP A 309 5.68 10.26 -12.58
C ASP A 309 6.26 9.84 -13.94
N VAL A 310 7.29 8.99 -13.90
CA VAL A 310 7.94 8.36 -15.04
C VAL A 310 8.09 6.86 -14.78
N ASN A 311 8.18 6.07 -15.84
CA ASN A 311 8.50 4.65 -15.74
C ASN A 311 9.98 4.47 -15.37
N MET A 312 10.25 3.94 -14.18
CA MET A 312 11.59 3.76 -13.64
C MET A 312 12.35 2.63 -14.33
N ASN A 313 11.68 1.63 -14.91
CA ASN A 313 12.25 0.53 -15.72
C ASN A 313 13.68 0.09 -15.32
N ASN A 314 13.79 -0.61 -14.18
CA ASN A 314 15.02 -1.11 -13.55
C ASN A 314 15.94 -0.04 -12.96
N ASN A 315 15.50 1.22 -12.89
CA ASN A 315 16.22 2.22 -12.11
C ASN A 315 15.84 2.12 -10.63
N ALA A 316 16.86 2.28 -9.79
CA ALA A 316 16.70 2.32 -8.34
C ALA A 316 16.23 3.69 -7.87
N LEU A 317 15.24 3.69 -6.98
CA LEU A 317 14.82 4.82 -6.17
C LEU A 317 15.19 4.53 -4.71
N THR A 318 16.27 5.16 -4.24
CA THR A 318 16.72 5.07 -2.85
C THR A 318 15.98 6.10 -2.00
N VAL A 319 15.37 5.67 -0.91
CA VAL A 319 14.53 6.49 -0.03
C VAL A 319 14.89 6.28 1.44
N ALA A 320 14.48 7.22 2.30
CA ALA A 320 14.56 7.05 3.73
C ALA A 320 13.52 6.03 4.23
N SER A 321 13.78 5.39 5.38
CA SER A 321 12.76 4.59 6.07
C SER A 321 11.56 5.47 6.46
N GLY A 322 10.36 4.96 6.21
CA GLY A 322 9.09 5.66 6.37
C GLY A 322 8.67 6.52 5.18
N ALA A 323 9.43 6.53 4.08
CA ALA A 323 9.08 7.31 2.90
C ALA A 323 7.75 6.87 2.26
N ASN A 324 6.98 7.85 1.77
CA ASN A 324 5.76 7.63 1.02
C ASN A 324 6.04 7.84 -0.47
N VAL A 325 6.01 6.75 -1.22
CA VAL A 325 6.23 6.71 -2.67
C VAL A 325 4.90 6.49 -3.37
N VAL A 326 4.64 7.24 -4.43
CA VAL A 326 3.50 7.04 -5.33
C VAL A 326 4.04 6.66 -6.70
N ALA A 327 3.56 5.55 -7.27
CA ALA A 327 3.76 5.29 -8.70
C ALA A 327 2.72 6.08 -9.48
N GLY A 328 3.12 7.24 -10.04
CA GLY A 328 2.23 8.15 -10.76
C GLY A 328 1.89 7.68 -12.18
N VAL A 329 2.62 6.70 -12.68
CA VAL A 329 2.40 6.04 -13.98
C VAL A 329 2.66 4.54 -13.86
N ALA A 330 2.17 3.77 -14.84
CA ALA A 330 2.48 2.34 -14.97
C ALA A 330 3.99 2.08 -15.05
N GLN A 331 4.45 1.08 -14.31
CA GLN A 331 5.86 0.73 -14.21
C GLN A 331 6.11 -0.56 -14.96
N THR A 332 7.15 -0.60 -15.80
CA THR A 332 7.66 -1.88 -16.30
C THR A 332 8.36 -2.60 -15.16
N SER A 333 9.23 -1.89 -14.44
CA SER A 333 9.83 -2.37 -13.20
C SER A 333 10.29 -1.20 -12.35
N MET A 334 10.42 -1.44 -11.05
CA MET A 334 10.87 -0.46 -10.09
C MET A 334 11.63 -1.15 -8.96
N GLU A 335 12.78 -0.59 -8.58
CA GLU A 335 13.51 -1.01 -7.37
C GLU A 335 13.42 0.11 -6.32
N LEU A 336 12.83 -0.20 -5.17
CA LEU A 336 12.76 0.68 -4.02
C LEU A 336 13.81 0.23 -2.99
N ILE A 337 14.74 1.12 -2.67
CA ILE A 337 15.85 0.84 -1.75
C ILE A 337 15.69 1.69 -0.50
N ALA A 338 15.67 1.09 0.70
CA ALA A 338 15.81 1.87 1.92
C ALA A 338 17.29 2.18 2.18
N SER A 339 17.60 3.45 2.45
CA SER A 339 18.97 3.96 2.63
C SER A 339 19.60 3.64 3.99
N GLY A 340 19.02 2.72 4.75
CA GLY A 340 19.40 2.35 6.10
C GLY A 340 20.16 1.03 6.15
N THR A 341 20.85 0.80 7.27
CA THR A 341 21.23 -0.56 7.70
C THR A 341 20.38 -0.98 8.90
N GLY A 342 19.17 -0.43 8.99
CA GLY A 342 18.24 -0.75 10.05
C GLY A 342 17.83 -2.22 9.96
N THR A 343 17.08 -2.67 10.97
CA THR A 343 16.40 -3.98 10.92
C THR A 343 14.88 -3.78 10.99
N SER A 344 14.42 -2.60 10.60
CA SER A 344 13.03 -2.12 10.72
C SER A 344 12.76 -1.00 9.72
N ASP A 345 13.44 -1.03 8.58
CA ASP A 345 13.26 -0.08 7.50
C ASP A 345 11.92 -0.33 6.80
N VAL A 346 11.14 0.74 6.67
CA VAL A 346 9.77 0.71 6.11
C VAL A 346 9.71 1.52 4.84
N VAL A 347 9.01 1.06 3.82
CA VAL A 347 8.68 1.86 2.62
C VAL A 347 7.19 1.74 2.35
N ASN A 348 6.52 2.88 2.14
CA ASN A 348 5.11 2.91 1.75
C ASN A 348 5.02 3.21 0.26
N LEU A 349 4.44 2.29 -0.51
CA LEU A 349 4.14 2.46 -1.93
C LEU A 349 2.63 2.57 -2.11
N SER A 350 2.15 3.53 -2.89
CA SER A 350 0.78 3.59 -3.38
C SER A 350 0.75 3.62 -4.91
N THR A 351 -0.19 2.89 -5.52
CA THR A 351 -0.31 2.81 -6.97
C THR A 351 -1.76 2.54 -7.40
N ALA A 352 -2.13 3.06 -8.56
CA ALA A 352 -3.33 2.73 -9.34
C ALA A 352 -2.99 1.94 -10.61
N PHE A 353 -1.73 1.52 -10.75
CA PHE A 353 -1.18 0.97 -11.98
C PHE A 353 -0.43 -0.34 -11.74
N ASP A 354 -0.45 -1.18 -12.77
CA ASP A 354 0.26 -2.45 -12.83
C ASP A 354 1.80 -2.28 -12.78
N MET A 355 2.45 -3.29 -12.21
CA MET A 355 3.90 -3.48 -12.16
C MET A 355 4.28 -4.65 -13.08
N GLY A 356 4.66 -4.32 -14.32
CA GLY A 356 4.63 -5.27 -15.43
C GLY A 356 5.77 -6.29 -15.54
N THR A 357 6.86 -6.17 -14.79
CA THR A 357 7.88 -7.23 -14.68
C THR A 357 8.27 -7.44 -13.24
N ASP A 358 8.97 -6.50 -12.60
CA ASP A 358 9.49 -6.65 -11.23
C ASP A 358 9.19 -5.41 -10.38
N LEU A 359 8.62 -5.64 -9.20
CA LEU A 359 8.64 -4.70 -8.09
C LEU A 359 9.61 -5.24 -7.03
N THR A 360 10.77 -4.60 -6.92
CA THR A 360 11.85 -5.05 -6.05
C THR A 360 12.02 -4.13 -4.85
N PHE A 361 12.17 -4.72 -3.67
CA PHE A 361 12.50 -4.04 -2.43
C PHE A 361 13.87 -4.51 -1.92
N THR A 362 14.82 -3.58 -1.80
CA THR A 362 16.18 -3.85 -1.33
C THR A 362 16.44 -3.12 -0.01
N GLY A 363 16.86 -3.85 1.01
CA GLY A 363 17.12 -3.28 2.35
C GLY A 363 15.86 -2.82 3.09
N VAL A 364 14.67 -3.26 2.66
CA VAL A 364 13.38 -2.93 3.29
C VAL A 364 12.87 -4.13 4.08
N GLU A 365 12.67 -3.98 5.38
CA GLU A 365 12.10 -5.05 6.22
C GLU A 365 10.57 -5.09 6.17
N THR A 366 9.92 -3.95 5.89
CA THR A 366 8.46 -3.88 5.73
C THR A 366 8.08 -2.98 4.56
N ALA A 367 7.49 -3.56 3.52
CA ALA A 367 6.86 -2.83 2.44
C ALA A 367 5.35 -2.73 2.69
N ASN A 368 4.79 -1.53 2.66
CA ASN A 368 3.34 -1.32 2.66
C ASN A 368 2.92 -0.93 1.24
N ILE A 369 2.11 -1.76 0.57
CA ILE A 369 1.62 -1.51 -0.79
C ILE A 369 0.13 -1.20 -0.71
N THR A 370 -0.25 0.03 -1.06
CA THR A 370 -1.65 0.47 -1.13
C THR A 370 -2.10 0.53 -2.58
N ALA A 371 -2.98 -0.39 -2.97
CA ALA A 371 -3.65 -0.34 -4.26
C ALA A 371 -4.88 0.59 -4.18
N THR A 372 -4.93 1.59 -5.06
CA THR A 372 -6.09 2.52 -5.15
C THR A 372 -7.06 2.15 -6.26
N ASP A 373 -6.65 1.27 -7.18
CA ASP A 373 -7.42 0.61 -8.24
C ASP A 373 -6.92 -0.85 -8.31
N ASP A 374 -7.58 -1.70 -9.09
CA ASP A 374 -7.14 -3.09 -9.27
C ASP A 374 -5.78 -3.11 -9.96
N ILE A 375 -4.83 -3.90 -9.42
CA ILE A 375 -3.46 -3.96 -9.94
C ILE A 375 -2.96 -5.39 -10.09
N THR A 376 -2.07 -5.58 -11.06
CA THR A 376 -1.24 -6.77 -11.21
C THR A 376 0.23 -6.44 -10.94
N ILE A 377 0.89 -7.28 -10.15
CA ILE A 377 2.34 -7.29 -9.91
C ILE A 377 2.88 -8.60 -10.45
N ASP A 378 3.62 -8.55 -11.56
CA ASP A 378 4.11 -9.77 -12.22
C ASP A 378 5.11 -10.54 -11.34
N SER A 379 6.04 -9.82 -10.70
CA SER A 379 7.02 -10.39 -9.77
C SER A 379 7.25 -9.43 -8.61
N LEU A 380 6.93 -9.90 -7.40
CA LEU A 380 7.20 -9.20 -6.16
C LEU A 380 8.45 -9.78 -5.50
N VAL A 381 9.51 -8.97 -5.42
CA VAL A 381 10.82 -9.38 -4.91
C VAL A 381 11.11 -8.65 -3.61
N ILE A 382 11.02 -9.36 -2.49
CA ILE A 382 11.22 -8.79 -1.14
C ILE A 382 12.01 -9.74 -0.20
N GLY A 383 12.15 -11.01 -0.57
CA GLY A 383 12.90 -12.00 0.20
C GLY A 383 12.27 -12.32 1.56
N ALA A 384 13.09 -12.37 2.62
CA ALA A 384 12.67 -12.79 3.97
C ALA A 384 11.84 -11.73 4.75
N ASN A 385 11.49 -10.64 4.09
CA ASN A 385 10.88 -9.46 4.69
C ASN A 385 9.35 -9.50 4.57
N THR A 386 8.68 -8.50 5.17
CA THR A 386 7.23 -8.43 5.26
C THR A 386 6.65 -7.51 4.19
N VAL A 387 5.59 -7.97 3.52
CA VAL A 387 4.73 -7.13 2.67
C VAL A 387 3.37 -7.03 3.32
N ASN A 388 2.92 -5.80 3.59
CA ASN A 388 1.54 -5.51 3.93
C ASN A 388 0.85 -4.95 2.69
N LEU A 389 -0.22 -5.62 2.27
CA LEU A 389 -1.09 -5.20 1.19
C LEU A 389 -2.29 -4.48 1.80
N LEU A 390 -2.64 -3.34 1.23
CA LEU A 390 -3.62 -2.38 1.76
C LEU A 390 -4.51 -1.88 0.61
N GLY A 391 -5.71 -1.45 0.95
CA GLY A 391 -6.66 -0.85 0.01
C GLY A 391 -7.95 -1.65 -0.11
N SER A 392 -8.85 -1.15 -0.94
CA SER A 392 -10.14 -1.79 -1.20
C SER A 392 -10.22 -2.51 -2.55
N SER A 393 -9.19 -2.36 -3.38
CA SER A 393 -9.12 -2.90 -4.72
C SER A 393 -8.44 -4.26 -4.74
N ASP A 394 -8.59 -4.98 -5.84
CA ASP A 394 -8.02 -6.32 -5.99
C ASP A 394 -6.52 -6.22 -6.29
N ILE A 395 -5.74 -7.17 -5.76
CA ILE A 395 -4.31 -7.27 -6.02
C ILE A 395 -3.99 -8.67 -6.51
N THR A 396 -3.46 -8.75 -7.73
CA THR A 396 -2.90 -9.98 -8.29
C THR A 396 -1.37 -9.93 -8.22
N ILE A 397 -0.74 -10.95 -7.64
CA ILE A 397 0.71 -11.14 -7.57
C ILE A 397 1.04 -12.45 -8.29
N THR A 398 1.47 -12.34 -9.54
CA THR A 398 1.70 -13.49 -10.43
C THR A 398 2.86 -14.36 -9.94
N THR A 399 3.86 -13.78 -9.27
CA THR A 399 4.90 -14.52 -8.54
C THR A 399 5.45 -13.70 -7.39
N THR A 400 5.78 -14.34 -6.27
CA THR A 400 6.52 -13.69 -5.18
C THR A 400 7.55 -14.63 -4.54
N ASN A 401 8.69 -14.07 -4.14
CA ASN A 401 9.66 -14.72 -3.27
C ASN A 401 9.55 -14.28 -1.80
N GLY A 402 8.53 -13.48 -1.49
CA GLY A 402 8.27 -12.96 -0.16
C GLY A 402 7.90 -14.08 0.81
N THR A 403 8.55 -14.09 1.97
CA THR A 403 8.23 -15.08 3.02
C THR A 403 7.04 -14.69 3.89
N LYS A 404 6.58 -13.44 3.80
CA LYS A 404 5.47 -12.89 4.59
C LYS A 404 4.63 -11.94 3.74
N VAL A 405 3.40 -12.33 3.41
CA VAL A 405 2.48 -11.54 2.58
C VAL A 405 1.16 -11.38 3.34
N TYR A 406 0.85 -10.16 3.77
CA TYR A 406 -0.30 -9.89 4.64
C TYR A 406 -1.27 -8.92 3.98
N ALA A 407 -2.46 -9.39 3.65
CA ALA A 407 -3.59 -8.62 3.13
C ALA A 407 -4.70 -8.41 4.18
N THR A 408 -4.40 -8.55 5.48
CA THR A 408 -5.40 -8.50 6.57
C THR A 408 -6.23 -7.21 6.64
N ASN A 409 -5.74 -6.12 6.04
CA ASN A 409 -6.44 -4.84 5.97
C ASN A 409 -7.05 -4.57 4.58
N MET A 410 -7.00 -5.53 3.66
CA MET A 410 -7.66 -5.44 2.36
C MET A 410 -9.12 -5.86 2.44
N THR A 411 -9.95 -5.18 1.67
CA THR A 411 -11.34 -5.62 1.41
C THR A 411 -11.55 -6.17 0.01
N GLY A 412 -10.66 -5.85 -0.93
CA GLY A 412 -10.61 -6.48 -2.25
C GLY A 412 -9.96 -7.87 -2.18
N ASP A 413 -9.99 -8.55 -3.31
CA ASP A 413 -9.48 -9.92 -3.45
C ASP A 413 -7.94 -9.92 -3.55
N LEU A 414 -7.32 -10.93 -2.96
CA LEU A 414 -5.89 -11.21 -3.13
C LEU A 414 -5.74 -12.46 -4.01
N ASP A 415 -5.07 -12.37 -5.15
CA ASP A 415 -4.57 -13.54 -5.87
C ASP A 415 -3.05 -13.55 -5.80
N VAL A 416 -2.44 -14.58 -5.20
CA VAL A 416 -0.99 -14.65 -5.02
C VAL A 416 -0.43 -16.03 -5.36
N THR A 417 0.63 -16.06 -6.17
CA THR A 417 1.39 -17.28 -6.45
C THR A 417 2.77 -17.27 -5.77
N LEU A 418 3.01 -18.29 -4.95
CA LEU A 418 4.19 -18.42 -4.10
C LEU A 418 5.30 -19.25 -4.77
N SER A 419 6.50 -18.66 -4.88
CA SER A 419 7.70 -19.34 -5.37
C SER A 419 8.65 -19.82 -4.26
N ALA A 420 8.33 -19.52 -2.99
CA ALA A 420 9.11 -19.88 -1.81
C ALA A 420 8.18 -20.12 -0.61
N ASN A 421 8.75 -20.66 0.48
CA ASN A 421 8.03 -20.84 1.74
C ASN A 421 7.52 -19.49 2.26
N ALA A 422 6.23 -19.44 2.58
CA ALA A 422 5.59 -18.19 2.97
C ALA A 422 4.56 -18.37 4.10
N GLU A 423 4.44 -17.31 4.88
CA GLU A 423 3.31 -17.01 5.72
C GLU A 423 2.42 -16.00 4.98
N VAL A 424 1.15 -16.36 4.78
CA VAL A 424 0.19 -15.54 4.06
C VAL A 424 -1.01 -15.28 4.97
N ALA A 425 -1.48 -14.04 5.01
CA ALA A 425 -2.73 -13.71 5.70
C ALA A 425 -3.67 -12.99 4.74
N GLY A 426 -4.85 -13.56 4.48
CA GLY A 426 -5.87 -13.01 3.58
C GLY A 426 -6.61 -11.81 4.18
N GLY A 427 -7.27 -11.05 3.31
CA GLY A 427 -8.18 -9.96 3.67
C GLY A 427 -9.63 -10.44 3.80
N SER A 428 -10.59 -9.51 3.81
CA SER A 428 -12.02 -9.88 3.82
C SER A 428 -12.60 -10.20 2.43
N GLY A 429 -11.85 -9.95 1.36
CA GLY A 429 -12.19 -10.38 0.00
C GLY A 429 -12.03 -11.88 -0.18
N ALA A 430 -12.34 -12.40 -1.36
CA ALA A 430 -12.08 -13.79 -1.73
C ALA A 430 -10.60 -13.94 -2.08
N ASN A 431 -9.83 -14.62 -1.23
CA ASN A 431 -8.39 -14.72 -1.43
C ASN A 431 -8.01 -16.04 -2.10
N THR A 432 -7.15 -16.00 -3.10
CA THR A 432 -6.56 -17.17 -3.76
C THR A 432 -5.06 -17.22 -3.50
N VAL A 433 -4.57 -18.35 -3.00
CA VAL A 433 -3.15 -18.63 -2.78
C VAL A 433 -2.75 -19.86 -3.58
N THR A 434 -1.91 -19.66 -4.60
CA THR A 434 -1.34 -20.73 -5.40
C THR A 434 0.07 -21.07 -4.93
N VAL A 435 0.33 -22.33 -4.59
CA VAL A 435 1.62 -22.81 -4.10
C VAL A 435 2.40 -23.49 -5.23
N ALA A 436 3.21 -22.70 -5.96
CA ALA A 436 3.92 -23.22 -7.14
C ALA A 436 5.24 -23.96 -6.80
N ALA A 437 5.97 -23.51 -5.79
CA ALA A 437 7.28 -24.10 -5.43
C ALA A 437 7.58 -24.15 -3.92
N ALA A 438 6.68 -23.68 -3.06
CA ALA A 438 6.88 -23.73 -1.62
C ALA A 438 6.74 -25.17 -1.08
N THR A 439 7.56 -25.52 -0.08
CA THR A 439 7.36 -26.75 0.70
C THR A 439 6.58 -26.49 1.99
N THR A 440 6.50 -25.23 2.41
CA THR A 440 5.79 -24.83 3.62
C THR A 440 4.91 -23.61 3.36
N LEU A 441 3.62 -23.77 3.61
CA LEU A 441 2.64 -22.69 3.67
C LEU A 441 2.08 -22.59 5.09
N SER A 442 1.98 -21.37 5.60
CA SER A 442 1.13 -21.01 6.74
C SER A 442 0.14 -19.96 6.25
N TYR A 443 -1.15 -20.28 6.21
CA TYR A 443 -2.20 -19.39 5.77
C TYR A 443 -3.17 -19.05 6.91
N THR A 444 -3.55 -17.78 7.01
CA THR A 444 -4.65 -17.33 7.86
C THR A 444 -5.63 -16.54 7.01
N GLY A 445 -6.84 -17.07 6.85
CA GLY A 445 -7.90 -16.51 6.05
C GLY A 445 -8.77 -15.49 6.77
N GLY A 446 -9.72 -14.96 6.02
CA GLY A 446 -10.60 -13.85 6.41
C GLY A 446 -12.05 -14.27 6.62
N ASN A 447 -12.97 -13.41 6.16
CA ASN A 447 -14.40 -13.72 6.11
C ASN A 447 -14.90 -13.98 4.67
N GLY A 448 -14.00 -13.89 3.69
CA GLY A 448 -14.31 -14.11 2.28
C GLY A 448 -14.19 -15.58 1.92
N VAL A 449 -14.45 -15.93 0.66
CA VAL A 449 -14.23 -17.30 0.17
C VAL A 449 -12.76 -17.46 -0.16
N ASP A 450 -12.06 -18.23 0.63
CA ASP A 450 -10.62 -18.44 0.48
C ASP A 450 -10.33 -19.73 -0.29
N THR A 451 -9.38 -19.66 -1.22
CA THR A 451 -8.92 -20.81 -2.02
C THR A 451 -7.42 -20.98 -1.87
N ILE A 452 -6.98 -22.16 -1.42
CA ILE A 452 -5.59 -22.58 -1.47
C ILE A 452 -5.44 -23.63 -2.55
N ASP A 453 -4.66 -23.33 -3.59
CA ASP A 453 -4.24 -24.29 -4.61
C ASP A 453 -2.82 -24.79 -4.30
N ALA A 454 -2.73 -25.97 -3.68
CA ALA A 454 -1.48 -26.63 -3.34
C ALA A 454 -1.19 -27.85 -4.25
N THR A 455 -1.78 -27.90 -5.44
CA THR A 455 -1.65 -29.06 -6.34
C THR A 455 -0.21 -29.33 -6.81
N ALA A 456 0.64 -28.31 -6.90
CA ALA A 456 2.06 -28.48 -7.23
C ALA A 456 2.94 -28.93 -6.04
N THR A 457 2.40 -29.02 -4.82
CA THR A 457 3.18 -29.36 -3.62
C THR A 457 3.32 -30.87 -3.48
N THR A 458 4.55 -31.38 -3.56
CA THR A 458 4.79 -32.83 -3.42
C THR A 458 5.14 -33.27 -1.99
N THR A 459 5.75 -32.37 -1.21
CA THR A 459 6.15 -32.64 0.17
C THR A 459 6.12 -31.40 1.04
N GLY A 460 5.99 -31.59 2.35
CA GLY A 460 6.24 -30.53 3.34
C GLY A 460 5.05 -30.25 4.25
N THR A 461 4.68 -28.99 4.49
CA THR A 461 3.56 -28.63 5.37
C THR A 461 2.66 -27.60 4.73
N ILE A 462 1.37 -27.92 4.61
CA ILE A 462 0.33 -26.94 4.36
C ILE A 462 -0.44 -26.76 5.66
N ALA A 463 -0.32 -25.58 6.27
CA ALA A 463 -1.08 -25.19 7.45
C ALA A 463 -1.99 -24.02 7.10
N ALA A 464 -3.29 -24.12 7.39
CA ALA A 464 -4.26 -23.09 7.07
C ALA A 464 -5.36 -22.99 8.13
N GLU A 465 -5.67 -21.78 8.55
CA GLU A 465 -6.87 -21.43 9.30
C GLU A 465 -7.71 -20.54 8.37
N LEU A 466 -8.72 -21.10 7.69
CA LEU A 466 -9.41 -20.41 6.57
C LEU A 466 -10.41 -19.35 7.04
N GLY A 467 -10.91 -19.45 8.27
CA GLY A 467 -11.69 -18.40 8.90
C GLY A 467 -13.19 -18.60 8.69
N ALA A 468 -13.87 -17.62 8.11
CA ALA A 468 -15.28 -17.76 7.75
C ALA A 468 -15.41 -17.65 6.24
N GLY A 469 -16.31 -18.42 5.64
CA GLY A 469 -16.36 -18.51 4.18
C GLY A 469 -16.85 -19.90 3.77
N ASN A 470 -16.93 -20.15 2.48
CA ASN A 470 -17.08 -21.53 1.99
C ASN A 470 -15.78 -21.87 1.30
N ASP A 471 -14.79 -22.23 2.09
CA ASP A 471 -13.39 -22.20 1.69
C ASP A 471 -12.98 -23.48 0.97
N ILE A 472 -11.94 -23.39 0.16
CA ILE A 472 -11.49 -24.47 -0.72
C ILE A 472 -10.00 -24.70 -0.54
N VAL A 473 -9.60 -25.94 -0.30
CA VAL A 473 -8.19 -26.35 -0.35
C VAL A 473 -8.04 -27.45 -1.38
N LYS A 474 -7.15 -27.27 -2.35
CA LYS A 474 -6.85 -28.27 -3.39
C LYS A 474 -5.48 -28.88 -3.16
N ILE A 475 -5.40 -30.21 -3.19
CA ILE A 475 -4.16 -30.97 -3.17
C ILE A 475 -4.15 -32.01 -4.30
N ASP A 476 -2.97 -32.42 -4.75
CA ASP A 476 -2.79 -33.41 -5.82
C ASP A 476 -2.18 -34.72 -5.27
N ASP A 477 -2.13 -35.77 -6.09
CA ASP A 477 -1.57 -37.10 -5.76
C ASP A 477 -0.08 -37.04 -5.44
N SER A 478 0.57 -36.00 -5.94
CA SER A 478 1.97 -35.74 -5.76
C SER A 478 2.34 -35.44 -4.29
N PHE A 479 1.36 -35.11 -3.43
CA PHE A 479 1.55 -34.90 -1.99
C PHE A 479 1.82 -36.21 -1.24
N ALA A 480 2.96 -36.83 -1.52
CA ALA A 480 3.30 -38.18 -1.08
C ALA A 480 3.81 -38.27 0.38
N ALA A 481 4.28 -37.15 0.96
CA ALA A 481 4.78 -37.10 2.33
C ALA A 481 4.75 -35.69 2.92
N GLY A 482 4.22 -35.52 4.13
CA GLY A 482 4.13 -34.19 4.74
C GLY A 482 3.13 -34.06 5.87
N ARG A 483 2.64 -32.84 6.07
CA ARG A 483 1.60 -32.51 7.05
C ARG A 483 0.56 -31.60 6.42
N LEU A 484 -0.70 -32.00 6.51
CA LEU A 484 -1.87 -31.14 6.27
C LEU A 484 -2.42 -30.76 7.64
N ALA A 485 -2.39 -29.47 7.97
CA ALA A 485 -2.91 -28.91 9.21
C ALA A 485 -3.94 -27.83 8.86
N LEU A 486 -5.17 -28.24 8.58
CA LEU A 486 -6.20 -27.39 8.01
C LEU A 486 -7.36 -27.23 8.99
N ASP A 487 -7.80 -26.01 9.17
CA ASP A 487 -9.04 -25.66 9.86
C ASP A 487 -9.89 -24.82 8.91
N GLY A 488 -11.05 -25.36 8.48
CA GLY A 488 -11.99 -24.63 7.62
C GLY A 488 -12.66 -23.47 8.37
N GLY A 489 -12.79 -23.58 9.69
CA GLY A 489 -13.42 -22.58 10.51
C GLY A 489 -14.94 -22.62 10.41
N THR A 490 -15.59 -21.56 9.93
CA THR A 490 -17.05 -21.51 9.84
C THR A 490 -17.53 -21.38 8.40
N GLY A 491 -18.38 -22.32 8.00
CA GLY A 491 -19.14 -22.24 6.76
C GLY A 491 -19.32 -23.62 6.18
N THR A 492 -19.14 -23.76 4.87
CA THR A 492 -19.16 -25.07 4.20
C THR A 492 -17.87 -25.23 3.40
N ASP A 493 -16.89 -25.81 4.06
CA ASP A 493 -15.52 -25.86 3.59
C ASP A 493 -15.24 -27.19 2.87
N THR A 494 -14.43 -27.11 1.82
CA THR A 494 -14.19 -28.21 0.89
C THR A 494 -12.70 -28.50 0.76
N LEU A 495 -12.32 -29.73 1.11
CA LEU A 495 -11.02 -30.28 0.74
C LEU A 495 -11.17 -31.03 -0.59
N VAL A 496 -10.40 -30.63 -1.60
CA VAL A 496 -10.44 -31.18 -2.95
C VAL A 496 -9.18 -31.98 -3.22
N PHE A 497 -9.36 -33.23 -3.60
CA PHE A 497 -8.33 -34.03 -4.25
C PHE A 497 -8.40 -33.76 -5.76
N ALA A 498 -7.43 -33.02 -6.28
CA ALA A 498 -7.40 -32.59 -7.68
C ALA A 498 -6.86 -33.67 -8.64
N ALA A 499 -6.41 -34.79 -8.09
CA ALA A 499 -5.73 -35.86 -8.79
C ALA A 499 -6.66 -37.00 -9.21
N THR A 500 -6.18 -37.80 -10.17
CA THR A 500 -6.79 -39.08 -10.52
C THR A 500 -6.62 -40.18 -9.45
N ALA A 501 -5.64 -40.04 -8.55
CA ALA A 501 -5.32 -41.07 -7.55
C ALA A 501 -4.64 -40.51 -6.28
N THR A 502 -5.39 -40.12 -5.25
CA THR A 502 -4.80 -39.56 -4.00
C THR A 502 -4.75 -40.59 -2.87
N ASP A 503 -3.62 -40.76 -2.19
CA ASP A 503 -3.49 -41.62 -1.00
C ASP A 503 -2.98 -40.82 0.22
N THR A 504 -3.85 -40.61 1.21
CA THR A 504 -3.52 -39.91 2.47
C THR A 504 -3.23 -40.85 3.64
N THR A 505 -3.15 -42.17 3.41
CA THR A 505 -2.92 -43.18 4.45
C THR A 505 -1.43 -43.47 4.68
N SER A 506 -0.58 -43.05 3.74
CA SER A 506 0.88 -43.17 3.77
C SER A 506 1.55 -42.04 4.59
N ALA A 507 2.77 -41.58 4.27
CA ALA A 507 3.62 -40.68 5.09
C ALA A 507 3.10 -39.23 5.30
N VAL A 508 1.78 -39.02 5.32
CA VAL A 508 1.07 -37.76 5.52
C VAL A 508 0.49 -37.71 6.93
N THR A 509 0.86 -36.69 7.69
CA THR A 509 0.16 -36.33 8.93
C THR A 509 -1.09 -35.53 8.56
N PHE A 510 -2.27 -36.10 8.77
CA PHE A 510 -3.55 -35.48 8.44
C PHE A 510 -4.23 -34.91 9.70
N ALA A 511 -4.23 -33.59 9.83
CA ALA A 511 -4.87 -32.85 10.91
C ALA A 511 -5.84 -31.83 10.29
N VAL A 512 -6.98 -32.32 9.82
CA VAL A 512 -8.02 -31.52 9.17
C VAL A 512 -9.25 -31.47 10.07
N THR A 513 -9.75 -30.26 10.34
CA THR A 513 -10.91 -30.01 11.20
C THR A 513 -11.82 -28.97 10.57
N ASN A 514 -13.12 -29.02 10.92
CA ASN A 514 -14.13 -28.07 10.41
C ASN A 514 -14.15 -27.99 8.88
N PHE A 515 -14.07 -29.15 8.20
CA PHE A 515 -14.37 -29.25 6.78
C PHE A 515 -15.63 -30.09 6.62
N GLU A 516 -16.61 -29.57 5.90
CA GLU A 516 -17.86 -30.28 5.69
C GLU A 516 -17.77 -31.26 4.53
N THR A 517 -16.94 -30.98 3.52
CA THR A 517 -16.92 -31.75 2.26
C THR A 517 -15.53 -32.22 1.89
N LEU A 518 -15.42 -33.52 1.63
CA LEU A 518 -14.31 -34.09 0.86
C LEU A 518 -14.77 -34.26 -0.59
N ALA A 519 -14.10 -33.60 -1.52
CA ALA A 519 -14.41 -33.66 -2.93
C ALA A 519 -13.22 -34.18 -3.75
N VAL A 520 -13.51 -34.71 -4.92
CA VAL A 520 -12.51 -35.01 -5.95
C VAL A 520 -12.84 -34.20 -7.20
N GLN A 521 -11.85 -33.52 -7.78
CA GLN A 521 -12.06 -32.64 -8.93
C GLN A 521 -12.19 -33.45 -10.21
N ASP A 522 -13.35 -33.42 -10.85
CA ASP A 522 -13.56 -34.00 -12.19
C ASP A 522 -12.53 -33.43 -13.19
N ALA A 523 -11.91 -34.33 -13.96
CA ALA A 523 -10.91 -33.96 -14.95
C ALA A 523 -11.59 -33.22 -16.12
N ALA A 524 -11.03 -32.07 -16.53
CA ALA A 524 -11.63 -31.22 -17.57
C ALA A 524 -11.65 -31.82 -19.01
N ALA A 525 -11.47 -33.13 -19.17
CA ALA A 525 -11.45 -33.83 -20.45
C ALA A 525 -12.75 -34.59 -20.70
N SER A 526 -13.20 -34.62 -21.97
CA SER A 526 -14.45 -35.26 -22.42
C SER A 526 -14.48 -36.81 -22.29
N ALA A 527 -13.57 -37.42 -21.54
CA ALA A 527 -13.47 -38.86 -21.35
C ALA A 527 -13.62 -39.16 -19.87
N VAL A 528 -14.61 -39.99 -19.53
CA VAL A 528 -14.83 -40.52 -18.18
C VAL A 528 -13.53 -41.05 -17.60
N VAL A 529 -12.98 -40.39 -16.59
CA VAL A 529 -11.81 -40.83 -15.82
C VAL A 529 -12.30 -41.39 -14.50
N ALA A 530 -12.01 -42.67 -14.24
CA ALA A 530 -12.23 -43.23 -12.92
C ALA A 530 -11.22 -42.60 -11.95
N GLN A 531 -11.73 -41.88 -10.96
CA GLN A 531 -10.91 -41.24 -9.95
C GLN A 531 -10.82 -42.14 -8.73
N THR A 532 -9.64 -42.19 -8.11
CA THR A 532 -9.40 -43.03 -6.93
C THR A 532 -8.90 -42.17 -5.79
N ALA A 533 -9.35 -42.49 -4.58
CA ALA A 533 -8.83 -41.88 -3.36
C ALA A 533 -8.73 -42.94 -2.28
N THR A 534 -7.69 -42.87 -1.45
CA THR A 534 -7.48 -43.74 -0.30
C THR A 534 -7.32 -42.88 0.95
N VAL A 535 -8.22 -43.08 1.91
CA VAL A 535 -8.24 -42.37 3.20
C VAL A 535 -8.42 -43.37 4.34
N THR A 536 -8.13 -42.98 5.57
CA THR A 536 -8.51 -43.78 6.74
C THR A 536 -9.91 -43.41 7.21
N ALA A 537 -10.61 -44.33 7.87
CA ALA A 537 -11.91 -44.04 8.48
C ALA A 537 -11.83 -42.87 9.48
N ALA A 538 -10.73 -42.76 10.22
CA ALA A 538 -10.50 -41.65 11.15
C ALA A 538 -10.31 -40.28 10.47
N GLN A 539 -9.83 -40.26 9.21
CA GLN A 539 -9.75 -39.05 8.40
C GLN A 539 -11.12 -38.69 7.84
N LEU A 540 -11.85 -39.67 7.29
CA LEU A 540 -13.11 -39.46 6.59
C LEU A 540 -14.23 -38.96 7.51
N VAL A 541 -14.27 -39.41 8.77
CA VAL A 541 -15.29 -38.96 9.75
C VAL A 541 -15.17 -37.48 10.15
N ASN A 542 -14.09 -36.80 9.75
CA ASN A 542 -13.99 -35.34 9.91
C ASN A 542 -14.85 -34.59 8.90
N PHE A 543 -15.36 -35.27 7.87
CA PHE A 543 -16.22 -34.70 6.83
C PHE A 543 -17.66 -35.17 7.01
N SER A 544 -18.61 -34.31 6.67
CA SER A 544 -20.02 -34.65 6.63
C SER A 544 -20.46 -35.18 5.27
N ASN A 545 -19.77 -34.77 4.19
CA ASN A 545 -20.13 -35.12 2.83
C ASN A 545 -18.93 -35.61 2.02
N VAL A 546 -19.21 -36.54 1.11
CA VAL A 546 -18.32 -36.93 0.00
C VAL A 546 -19.03 -36.61 -1.31
N SER A 547 -18.32 -35.98 -2.24
CA SER A 547 -18.87 -35.59 -3.55
C SER A 547 -17.82 -35.61 -4.66
N ILE A 548 -18.28 -35.53 -5.91
CA ILE A 548 -17.45 -35.19 -7.07
C ILE A 548 -17.70 -33.71 -7.39
N LEU A 549 -16.63 -32.94 -7.51
CA LEU A 549 -16.74 -31.55 -7.94
C LEU A 549 -16.70 -31.50 -9.46
N ALA A 550 -17.80 -31.07 -10.08
CA ALA A 550 -17.90 -30.90 -11.51
C ALA A 550 -16.76 -30.00 -12.07
N PRO A 551 -16.37 -30.17 -13.34
CA PRO A 551 -15.34 -29.35 -13.94
C PRO A 551 -15.90 -27.94 -14.15
N THR A 552 -15.03 -26.95 -14.28
CA THR A 552 -15.41 -25.54 -14.46
C THR A 552 -16.32 -25.29 -15.67
N THR A 553 -16.35 -26.22 -16.64
CA THR A 553 -17.29 -26.24 -17.75
C THR A 553 -17.81 -27.67 -18.03
N GLY A 554 -18.89 -28.10 -17.40
CA GLY A 554 -19.51 -29.40 -17.71
C GLY A 554 -20.48 -29.91 -16.63
N THR A 555 -21.10 -31.05 -16.90
CA THR A 555 -21.69 -31.91 -15.87
C THR A 555 -20.68 -33.00 -15.55
N SER A 556 -20.58 -33.41 -14.29
CA SER A 556 -19.82 -34.60 -13.91
C SER A 556 -20.40 -35.83 -14.64
N ASP A 557 -19.53 -36.60 -15.30
CA ASP A 557 -19.83 -37.95 -15.80
C ASP A 557 -18.81 -38.99 -15.30
N ASP A 558 -17.94 -38.56 -14.37
CA ASP A 558 -16.87 -39.34 -13.76
C ASP A 558 -17.37 -40.21 -12.60
N THR A 559 -16.60 -41.26 -12.28
CA THR A 559 -16.86 -42.16 -11.13
C THR A 559 -15.75 -42.03 -10.11
N LEU A 560 -16.11 -41.98 -8.82
CA LEU A 560 -15.14 -41.98 -7.71
C LEU A 560 -15.11 -43.35 -7.03
N ALA A 561 -13.93 -43.97 -7.00
CA ALA A 561 -13.63 -45.12 -6.16
C ALA A 561 -12.87 -44.66 -4.91
N LEU A 562 -13.58 -44.52 -3.79
CA LEU A 562 -12.99 -44.13 -2.51
C LEU A 562 -12.75 -45.38 -1.66
N THR A 563 -11.47 -45.67 -1.39
CA THR A 563 -11.03 -46.72 -0.47
C THR A 563 -10.86 -46.14 0.93
N VAL A 564 -11.48 -46.77 1.92
CA VAL A 564 -11.44 -46.35 3.33
C VAL A 564 -10.80 -47.45 4.17
N GLU A 565 -9.64 -47.16 4.74
CA GLU A 565 -8.94 -48.09 5.64
C GLU A 565 -9.38 -47.91 7.11
N VAL A 566 -9.85 -48.98 7.73
CA VAL A 566 -10.15 -49.02 9.17
C VAL A 566 -8.92 -49.54 9.90
N THR A 567 -8.16 -48.62 10.50
CA THR A 567 -6.88 -48.92 11.18
C THR A 567 -7.02 -49.17 12.68
N GLY A 568 -8.20 -48.96 13.24
CA GLY A 568 -8.52 -49.12 14.66
C GLY A 568 -9.66 -50.11 14.91
N ALA A 569 -10.11 -50.21 16.16
CA ALA A 569 -11.21 -51.12 16.53
C ALA A 569 -12.60 -50.68 16.01
N THR A 570 -12.74 -49.43 15.55
CA THR A 570 -14.01 -48.88 15.07
C THR A 570 -13.79 -48.03 13.81
N GLY A 571 -14.57 -48.29 12.77
CA GLY A 571 -14.70 -47.45 11.58
C GLY A 571 -16.18 -47.15 11.34
N ASN A 572 -16.72 -46.13 11.99
CA ASN A 572 -18.14 -45.79 11.88
C ASN A 572 -18.31 -44.60 10.93
N LEU A 573 -18.84 -44.85 9.74
CA LEU A 573 -19.05 -43.86 8.68
C LEU A 573 -20.52 -43.42 8.56
N SER A 574 -21.39 -43.78 9.52
CA SER A 574 -22.83 -43.44 9.46
C SER A 574 -23.15 -41.94 9.44
N THR A 575 -22.19 -41.07 9.76
CA THR A 575 -22.32 -39.61 9.67
C THR A 575 -21.83 -39.04 8.35
N VAL A 576 -21.21 -39.86 7.51
CA VAL A 576 -20.68 -39.47 6.20
C VAL A 576 -21.77 -39.68 5.16
N ASN A 577 -22.12 -38.58 4.48
CA ASN A 577 -23.16 -38.55 3.47
C ASN A 577 -22.55 -38.49 2.08
N VAL A 578 -22.73 -39.55 1.30
CA VAL A 578 -22.39 -39.57 -0.13
C VAL A 578 -23.57 -38.95 -0.88
N THR A 579 -23.34 -37.79 -1.49
CA THR A 579 -24.41 -36.90 -1.97
C THR A 579 -24.58 -36.86 -3.49
N ASP A 580 -23.69 -37.50 -4.23
CA ASP A 580 -23.66 -37.39 -5.69
C ASP A 580 -24.61 -38.38 -6.38
N THR A 581 -25.17 -37.96 -7.50
CA THR A 581 -26.00 -38.79 -8.40
C THR A 581 -25.17 -39.66 -9.34
N ASP A 582 -23.88 -39.34 -9.50
CA ASP A 582 -22.93 -40.17 -10.24
C ASP A 582 -22.43 -41.34 -9.37
N ALA A 583 -21.87 -42.38 -9.99
CA ALA A 583 -21.51 -43.62 -9.31
C ALA A 583 -20.24 -43.46 -8.44
N ILE A 584 -20.41 -42.94 -7.22
CA ILE A 584 -19.41 -43.07 -6.16
C ILE A 584 -19.51 -44.50 -5.61
N THR A 585 -18.41 -45.25 -5.73
CA THR A 585 -18.27 -46.57 -5.10
C THR A 585 -17.36 -46.47 -3.89
N LEU A 586 -17.84 -46.89 -2.73
CA LEU A 586 -17.08 -46.88 -1.49
C LEU A 586 -16.57 -48.29 -1.17
N SER A 587 -15.26 -48.46 -0.98
CA SER A 587 -14.66 -49.71 -0.52
C SER A 587 -14.11 -49.52 0.88
N ILE A 588 -14.66 -50.21 1.88
CA ILE A 588 -14.25 -50.11 3.28
C ILE A 588 -13.46 -51.36 3.64
N ASN A 589 -12.17 -51.19 3.91
CA ASN A 589 -11.23 -52.28 4.17
C ASN A 589 -10.79 -52.26 5.65
N GLY A 590 -11.07 -53.36 6.35
CA GLY A 590 -10.65 -53.59 7.73
C GLY A 590 -9.22 -54.12 7.85
N THR A 591 -8.65 -53.97 9.04
CA THR A 591 -7.33 -54.48 9.37
C THR A 591 -7.38 -55.94 9.85
N ASN A 592 -6.62 -56.81 9.18
CA ASN A 592 -6.44 -58.21 9.58
C ASN A 592 -5.91 -58.38 11.02
N GLY A 593 -6.41 -59.41 11.71
CA GLY A 593 -6.03 -59.76 13.08
C GLY A 593 -6.61 -58.86 14.16
N THR A 594 -7.52 -57.94 13.80
CA THR A 594 -8.13 -56.95 14.70
C THR A 594 -9.64 -57.14 14.69
N ALA A 595 -10.25 -57.26 15.86
CA ALA A 595 -11.70 -57.27 15.98
C ALA A 595 -12.22 -55.84 15.81
N GLN A 596 -13.02 -55.62 14.77
CA GLN A 596 -13.46 -54.30 14.36
C GLN A 596 -14.99 -54.18 14.37
N THR A 597 -15.47 -52.97 14.65
CA THR A 597 -16.86 -52.56 14.40
C THR A 597 -16.86 -51.59 13.21
N ILE A 598 -17.40 -52.01 12.08
CA ILE A 598 -17.47 -51.20 10.86
C ILE A 598 -18.93 -50.86 10.58
N VAL A 599 -19.21 -49.58 10.34
CA VAL A 599 -20.52 -49.11 9.89
C VAL A 599 -20.29 -48.31 8.62
N GLY A 600 -20.96 -48.69 7.54
CA GLY A 600 -20.89 -47.98 6.27
C GLY A 600 -21.70 -46.68 6.25
N THR A 601 -22.01 -46.22 5.06
CA THR A 601 -22.55 -44.89 4.75
C THR A 601 -24.04 -44.97 4.38
N ASN A 602 -24.52 -43.97 3.65
CA ASN A 602 -25.86 -43.91 3.07
C ASN A 602 -25.88 -44.32 1.58
N ALA A 603 -24.74 -44.70 1.01
CA ALA A 603 -24.60 -45.16 -0.36
C ALA A 603 -24.14 -46.62 -0.41
N ASN A 604 -24.11 -47.20 -1.60
CA ASN A 604 -23.69 -48.59 -1.80
C ASN A 604 -22.23 -48.78 -1.37
N ASP A 605 -22.02 -49.56 -0.32
CA ASP A 605 -20.69 -49.85 0.21
C ASP A 605 -20.22 -51.25 -0.20
N THR A 606 -18.92 -51.41 -0.40
CA THR A 606 -18.25 -52.71 -0.45
C THR A 606 -17.41 -52.85 0.82
N ILE A 607 -17.78 -53.76 1.72
CA ILE A 607 -17.17 -53.91 3.04
C ILE A 607 -16.40 -55.22 3.11
N ASP A 608 -15.08 -55.14 3.23
CA ASP A 608 -14.19 -56.25 3.60
C ASP A 608 -13.63 -55.94 4.99
N ALA A 609 -14.12 -56.62 6.03
CA ALA A 609 -13.65 -56.37 7.39
C ALA A 609 -12.29 -57.03 7.69
N GLY A 610 -11.76 -57.85 6.78
CA GLY A 610 -10.64 -58.74 7.00
C GLY A 610 -10.90 -59.75 8.14
N THR A 611 -9.80 -60.29 8.67
CA THR A 611 -9.82 -61.23 9.80
C THR A 611 -9.96 -60.54 11.15
N GLY A 612 -10.86 -61.05 12.01
CA GLY A 612 -10.92 -60.65 13.41
C GLY A 612 -9.70 -61.08 14.23
N THR A 613 -9.74 -60.92 15.55
CA THR A 613 -8.73 -61.55 16.43
C THR A 613 -8.90 -63.07 16.44
N ALA A 614 -7.98 -63.81 17.05
CA ALA A 614 -8.09 -65.27 17.18
C ALA A 614 -9.36 -65.77 17.92
N THR A 615 -10.05 -64.91 18.68
CA THR A 615 -11.19 -65.30 19.55
C THR A 615 -12.42 -64.38 19.46
N VAL A 616 -12.33 -63.30 18.69
CA VAL A 616 -13.39 -62.29 18.54
C VAL A 616 -13.40 -61.82 17.09
N GLY A 617 -14.51 -62.06 16.40
CA GLY A 617 -14.71 -61.66 15.00
C GLY A 617 -15.13 -60.20 14.85
N ASN A 618 -15.40 -59.79 13.62
CA ASN A 618 -15.82 -58.42 13.32
C ASN A 618 -17.33 -58.23 13.49
N THR A 619 -17.77 -57.00 13.72
CA THR A 619 -19.18 -56.59 13.67
C THR A 619 -19.33 -55.57 12.56
N ILE A 620 -20.16 -55.87 11.56
CA ILE A 620 -20.35 -54.99 10.40
C ILE A 620 -21.80 -54.59 10.21
N THR A 621 -21.99 -53.36 9.77
CA THR A 621 -23.27 -52.72 9.42
C THR A 621 -23.07 -52.06 8.07
N GLY A 622 -23.85 -52.42 7.06
CA GLY A 622 -23.81 -51.81 5.73
C GLY A 622 -24.23 -50.34 5.77
N GLY A 623 -25.33 -50.04 6.45
CA GLY A 623 -25.92 -48.70 6.46
C GLY A 623 -27.15 -48.66 5.57
N ALA A 624 -27.22 -47.66 4.69
CA ALA A 624 -28.26 -47.59 3.66
C ALA A 624 -27.61 -47.71 2.28
N GLY A 625 -28.30 -48.34 1.33
CA GLY A 625 -27.74 -48.65 0.01
C GLY A 625 -27.80 -50.14 -0.27
N ASP A 626 -27.34 -50.54 -1.46
CA ASP A 626 -27.11 -51.93 -1.83
C ASP A 626 -25.68 -52.31 -1.45
N ASP A 627 -25.49 -52.93 -0.28
CA ASP A 627 -24.16 -53.16 0.27
C ASP A 627 -23.60 -54.54 -0.12
N THR A 628 -22.29 -54.61 -0.38
CA THR A 628 -21.58 -55.86 -0.68
C THR A 628 -20.64 -56.21 0.46
N PHE A 629 -20.94 -57.29 1.19
CA PHE A 629 -20.07 -57.81 2.25
C PHE A 629 -19.13 -58.87 1.69
N VAL A 630 -17.82 -58.62 1.74
CA VAL A 630 -16.78 -59.49 1.19
C VAL A 630 -16.18 -60.35 2.30
N PHE A 631 -16.09 -61.67 2.05
CA PHE A 631 -15.46 -62.64 2.95
C PHE A 631 -14.47 -63.49 2.17
N ALA A 632 -13.19 -63.18 2.32
CA ALA A 632 -12.09 -64.04 1.90
C ALA A 632 -11.90 -65.23 2.86
N ALA A 633 -11.06 -66.18 2.43
CA ALA A 633 -10.75 -67.35 3.24
C ALA A 633 -10.06 -66.95 4.56
N GLY A 634 -10.76 -67.20 5.69
CA GLY A 634 -10.24 -66.95 7.04
C GLY A 634 -10.84 -65.74 7.74
N ASP A 635 -11.57 -64.86 7.04
CA ASP A 635 -12.16 -63.63 7.60
C ASP A 635 -13.19 -63.89 8.70
N SER A 636 -13.81 -65.07 8.66
CA SER A 636 -14.69 -65.58 9.69
C SER A 636 -14.31 -67.03 9.99
N THR A 637 -14.07 -67.35 11.26
CA THR A 637 -13.76 -68.71 11.73
C THR A 637 -14.70 -69.08 12.87
N GLU A 638 -14.80 -70.38 13.21
CA GLU A 638 -15.61 -70.82 14.35
C GLU A 638 -15.24 -70.09 15.66
N ALA A 639 -13.93 -69.87 15.87
CA ALA A 639 -13.43 -69.17 17.05
C ALA A 639 -13.62 -67.64 16.99
N SER A 640 -13.91 -67.09 15.81
CA SER A 640 -13.91 -65.65 15.53
C SER A 640 -14.89 -65.36 14.39
N MET A 641 -16.19 -65.41 14.73
CA MET A 641 -17.27 -65.22 13.75
C MET A 641 -17.52 -63.74 13.53
N THR A 642 -17.50 -63.33 12.26
CA THR A 642 -17.91 -61.99 11.86
C THR A 642 -19.43 -61.93 11.71
N SER A 643 -20.06 -60.91 12.29
CA SER A 643 -21.51 -60.72 12.34
C SER A 643 -21.93 -59.51 11.50
N ILE A 644 -22.92 -59.68 10.63
CA ILE A 644 -23.59 -58.60 9.90
C ILE A 644 -24.86 -58.24 10.66
N THR A 645 -25.02 -56.97 11.00
CA THR A 645 -26.07 -56.52 11.93
C THR A 645 -27.35 -56.04 11.23
N ASP A 646 -27.26 -55.72 9.95
CA ASP A 646 -28.32 -55.11 9.15
C ASP A 646 -28.56 -55.80 7.79
N TYR A 647 -28.02 -57.01 7.58
CA TYR A 647 -28.20 -57.76 6.33
C TYR A 647 -29.69 -57.89 5.97
N GLN A 648 -30.11 -57.24 4.89
CA GLN A 648 -31.49 -57.17 4.40
C GLN A 648 -32.48 -56.58 5.43
N ALA A 649 -32.00 -55.83 6.42
CA ALA A 649 -32.77 -55.32 7.54
C ALA A 649 -32.99 -53.80 7.47
N ALA A 650 -34.19 -53.43 7.01
CA ALA A 650 -34.90 -52.18 7.34
C ALA A 650 -34.54 -50.87 6.61
N ALA A 651 -33.87 -50.92 5.46
CA ALA A 651 -33.95 -49.85 4.47
C ALA A 651 -34.96 -50.23 3.36
N ALA A 652 -35.23 -49.38 2.37
CA ALA A 652 -36.46 -49.43 1.56
C ALA A 652 -36.65 -50.75 0.79
N THR A 653 -37.85 -51.01 0.23
CA THR A 653 -38.14 -52.22 -0.58
C THR A 653 -37.27 -52.42 -1.84
N SER A 654 -36.25 -51.56 -2.02
CA SER A 654 -35.26 -51.54 -3.09
C SER A 654 -33.89 -52.06 -2.68
N ASP A 655 -33.58 -52.12 -1.39
CA ASP A 655 -32.20 -52.25 -0.92
C ASP A 655 -31.84 -53.74 -0.85
N ASN A 656 -30.80 -54.17 -1.59
CA ASN A 656 -30.40 -55.55 -1.78
C ASN A 656 -28.93 -55.76 -1.43
N ASP A 657 -28.70 -56.14 -0.19
CA ASP A 657 -27.37 -56.53 0.27
C ASP A 657 -26.92 -57.83 -0.39
N THR A 658 -25.65 -57.86 -0.77
CA THR A 658 -24.97 -58.99 -1.38
C THR A 658 -23.89 -59.53 -0.46
N LEU A 659 -23.94 -60.83 -0.20
CA LEU A 659 -22.84 -61.55 0.45
C LEU A 659 -21.89 -62.14 -0.60
N ASN A 660 -20.68 -61.63 -0.68
CA ASN A 660 -19.62 -62.08 -1.59
C ASN A 660 -18.60 -62.96 -0.85
N ILE A 661 -18.80 -64.29 -0.91
CA ILE A 661 -17.88 -65.26 -0.30
C ILE A 661 -16.78 -65.61 -1.32
N VAL A 662 -15.61 -64.99 -1.16
CA VAL A 662 -14.43 -65.19 -2.00
C VAL A 662 -13.54 -66.27 -1.39
N ALA A 663 -14.13 -67.45 -1.11
CA ALA A 663 -13.43 -68.61 -0.58
C ALA A 663 -13.38 -69.75 -1.60
N THR A 664 -12.24 -70.41 -1.73
CA THR A 664 -12.10 -71.60 -2.60
C THR A 664 -12.76 -72.85 -2.02
N THR A 665 -13.09 -72.83 -0.72
CA THR A 665 -13.70 -73.95 0.02
C THR A 665 -14.60 -73.40 1.12
N VAL A 666 -15.91 -73.61 1.02
CA VAL A 666 -16.86 -73.38 2.13
C VAL A 666 -17.00 -74.71 2.88
N LEU A 667 -16.35 -74.82 4.04
CA LEU A 667 -16.45 -76.00 4.89
C LEU A 667 -17.66 -75.83 5.81
N ALA A 668 -18.73 -76.59 5.57
CA ALA A 668 -19.81 -76.72 6.54
C ALA A 668 -19.29 -77.60 7.69
N ASP A 669 -19.09 -77.02 8.87
CA ASP A 669 -18.52 -77.74 10.03
C ASP A 669 -19.56 -78.62 10.75
N ASP A 670 -20.83 -78.52 10.37
CA ASP A 670 -21.85 -79.47 10.80
C ASP A 670 -22.90 -79.65 9.71
N SER A 671 -23.01 -80.85 9.16
CA SER A 671 -24.27 -81.27 8.54
C SER A 671 -25.25 -81.57 9.68
N VAL A 672 -26.05 -80.58 10.08
CA VAL A 672 -27.21 -80.88 10.93
C VAL A 672 -28.18 -81.70 10.07
N ASP A 673 -28.25 -83.00 10.34
CA ASP A 673 -29.29 -83.85 9.78
C ASP A 673 -30.65 -83.42 10.35
N VAL A 674 -31.33 -82.53 9.62
CA VAL A 674 -32.68 -82.05 9.96
C VAL A 674 -33.75 -83.12 9.72
N SER A 675 -33.41 -84.32 9.24
CA SER A 675 -34.37 -85.41 9.04
C SER A 675 -35.03 -85.88 10.35
N GLY A 676 -34.39 -85.61 11.50
CA GLY A 676 -34.90 -85.95 12.84
C GLY A 676 -35.59 -84.80 13.60
N MET A 677 -35.58 -83.57 13.08
CA MET A 677 -36.16 -82.42 13.78
C MET A 677 -37.65 -82.26 13.43
N SER A 678 -38.53 -82.55 14.40
CA SER A 678 -39.96 -82.26 14.32
C SER A 678 -40.22 -80.75 14.40
N ILE A 679 -40.10 -80.05 13.29
CA ILE A 679 -40.41 -78.61 13.18
C ILE A 679 -41.93 -78.36 13.15
N PHE A 680 -42.74 -79.38 12.86
CA PHE A 680 -44.20 -79.32 12.91
C PHE A 680 -44.77 -80.51 13.71
N ALA A 681 -45.88 -80.30 14.41
CA ALA A 681 -46.56 -81.36 15.20
C ALA A 681 -47.29 -82.42 14.34
N ASP A 682 -47.24 -82.31 13.01
CA ASP A 682 -47.91 -83.16 12.03
C ASP A 682 -46.91 -83.57 10.94
N ALA A 683 -46.75 -84.88 10.75
CA ALA A 683 -45.72 -85.51 9.92
C ALA A 683 -46.04 -85.55 8.40
N THR A 684 -46.97 -84.76 7.88
CA THR A 684 -47.41 -84.87 6.47
C THR A 684 -47.14 -83.67 5.57
N SER A 685 -46.54 -82.59 6.08
CA SER A 685 -46.19 -81.41 5.26
C SER A 685 -44.76 -81.52 4.72
N THR A 686 -44.60 -81.50 3.39
CA THR A 686 -43.29 -81.52 2.71
C THR A 686 -42.77 -80.10 2.54
N VAL A 687 -41.61 -79.78 3.13
CA VAL A 687 -40.84 -78.58 2.81
C VAL A 687 -39.75 -78.99 1.83
N ASN A 688 -39.73 -78.39 0.66
CA ASN A 688 -38.63 -78.58 -0.29
C ASN A 688 -37.57 -77.52 0.00
N ALA A 689 -36.40 -77.99 0.44
CA ALA A 689 -35.17 -77.21 0.44
C ALA A 689 -34.46 -77.48 -0.88
N ILE A 690 -34.36 -76.45 -1.71
CA ILE A 690 -33.59 -76.51 -2.95
C ILE A 690 -32.43 -75.53 -2.79
N VAL A 691 -31.22 -76.06 -2.96
CA VAL A 691 -30.00 -75.25 -3.11
C VAL A 691 -29.63 -75.27 -4.58
N VAL A 692 -29.84 -74.14 -5.24
CA VAL A 692 -29.37 -73.90 -6.62
C VAL A 692 -28.54 -72.63 -6.57
N ASP A 693 -27.33 -72.71 -7.12
CA ASP A 693 -26.37 -71.61 -7.19
C ASP A 693 -26.10 -70.92 -5.84
N GLY A 694 -25.98 -71.73 -4.77
CA GLY A 694 -25.56 -71.26 -3.44
C GLY A 694 -26.65 -70.63 -2.58
N VAL A 695 -27.87 -70.43 -3.09
CA VAL A 695 -29.00 -69.90 -2.29
C VAL A 695 -29.87 -71.04 -1.77
N LEU A 696 -30.06 -71.11 -0.45
CA LEU A 696 -31.03 -72.02 0.17
C LEU A 696 -32.44 -71.42 0.09
N SER A 697 -33.26 -71.94 -0.81
CA SER A 697 -34.67 -71.55 -0.92
C SER A 697 -35.58 -72.61 -0.28
N LEU A 698 -36.44 -72.17 0.66
CA LEU A 698 -37.43 -73.01 1.33
C LEU A 698 -38.81 -72.67 0.79
N SER A 699 -39.49 -73.62 0.17
CA SER A 699 -40.87 -73.45 -0.32
C SER A 699 -41.86 -74.39 0.38
N GLY A 700 -43.11 -73.93 0.54
CA GLY A 700 -44.20 -74.68 1.21
C GLY A 700 -44.78 -74.06 2.49
N LEU A 701 -44.34 -72.85 2.89
CA LEU A 701 -44.77 -72.21 4.14
C LEU A 701 -46.04 -71.36 3.91
N SER A 702 -47.21 -71.88 4.30
CA SER A 702 -48.41 -71.06 4.42
C SER A 702 -48.30 -70.17 5.66
N ALA A 703 -47.89 -68.92 5.43
CA ALA A 703 -48.15 -67.72 6.22
C ALA A 703 -48.13 -67.86 7.75
N ASP A 704 -47.01 -68.31 8.34
CA ASP A 704 -46.79 -68.10 9.77
C ASP A 704 -45.59 -67.17 10.03
N LYS A 705 -45.92 -65.91 10.31
CA LYS A 705 -44.99 -64.80 10.58
C LYS A 705 -44.13 -65.03 11.83
N ALA A 706 -44.42 -66.05 12.64
CA ALA A 706 -43.65 -66.38 13.84
C ALA A 706 -42.34 -67.14 13.54
N LEU A 707 -42.25 -67.87 12.42
CA LEU A 707 -41.09 -68.72 12.11
C LEU A 707 -39.96 -67.97 11.37
N VAL A 708 -40.29 -66.94 10.59
CA VAL A 708 -39.29 -66.05 9.96
C VAL A 708 -38.41 -65.37 11.04
N ARG A 709 -39.01 -65.00 12.19
CA ARG A 709 -38.27 -64.43 13.33
C ARG A 709 -37.37 -65.42 14.07
N ARG A 710 -37.60 -66.73 13.93
CA ARG A 710 -36.75 -67.77 14.55
C ARG A 710 -35.65 -68.27 13.60
N SER A 711 -35.87 -68.16 12.30
CA SER A 711 -34.91 -68.52 11.26
C SER A 711 -33.81 -67.46 11.13
N ALA A 712 -34.16 -66.18 11.30
CA ALA A 712 -33.18 -65.08 11.40
C ALA A 712 -32.23 -65.20 12.61
N LYS A 713 -32.55 -66.04 13.61
CA LYS A 713 -31.69 -66.30 14.77
C LYS A 713 -30.75 -67.51 14.59
N LEU A 714 -30.84 -68.21 13.46
CA LEU A 714 -30.01 -69.38 13.15
C LEU A 714 -28.99 -69.11 12.03
N VAL A 715 -29.05 -67.92 11.43
CA VAL A 715 -28.07 -67.39 10.46
C VAL A 715 -27.37 -66.16 11.06
N SER A 716 -27.40 -66.01 12.38
CA SER A 716 -26.64 -65.02 13.16
C SER A 716 -25.51 -65.67 13.91
#